data_AF-Q72FT7-F1
#
_entry.id   AF-Q72FT7-F1
#
_cell.length_a   1.000
_cell.length_b   1.000
_cell.length_c   1.000
_cell.angle_alpha   90.00
_cell.angle_beta   90.00
_cell.angle_gamma   90.00
#
_symmetry.space_group_name_H-M   'P 1'
#
loop_
_entity.id
_entity.type
_entity.pdbx_description
1 polymer ?
#
loop_
_entity_poly.entity_id
_entity_poly.type
_entity_poly.pdbx_seq_one_letter_code
_entity_poly.pdbx_strand_id
1 'polypeptide(L)'
;MTRRQGHGKAHEVPRAVCTVQGEGAALLCRGLVRGFGSGKARVRALDGVTVSLARGTVTGLVGPDGAGKTTLLRIAAGLLVPDEGEMTVLGHDAVRDPLAIQSRIGYMPQRFGLYEDLTVAENLTLYADLQGVTYEARKRRWPHLMRLTGLAPFMDRLAGRLSGGMKQKLGLACTLVKSPDMLLLDEPTVGVDPLSRRELWNIVHGLVREDGITVLVSTAYLDEAEMCDRVLVLAGGRVLGDAQPADYLKGLAGCAFAVAPDGRPPREVQHGLYGVPGVLDATVRDGRVHLLCATPRTVESLPGDGPFMPRPLRFEDGFMALFRRRRADGETPSAPDAAGEGQNLTHVAPAEADVSGALGASGASGGVAGRVGRAGPDMLEGRDDLRTVTPPPVGDGDGASSSASRPVVLASSGNDTVTGHSSEGAHPHAVPGPALVEVRGLERRFGAFRAVHDVSFDVRQGEVFGLLGPNGAGKSTTFRMLCGLLPPTAGTLRVGGVDLRTAAAEARRQVGYVAQRFSQYGGLSVRENLDFYAGAYGLRGARRNERILWALEEMGLAPWRDTAAGTLPLGHRQRLALACALLHEPRILFLDEVTSGVDPLARRAFWRRITGLARDGVTIIVTTHFLEEAEYCDRLAVLAGGELLALGTPDDVRALGGGTSIEEAFITLVERRRASPQGGAPAGESTSGDAAVVPDSLGLEGPQGETTGLSSSPGTSPETSPARLSPPSHDDAPSFTVCPASSRPGPSHPGPSVDGAVCPAMEGAGGAERAERAATRAKDDVSPLQAYLMRMRGLLVKEALQIVRDPSSIAIALVMPVVLLLLFGYGVSLDARNIPVAVVLDERSDEAESLAARFLSGTTFKGAVYRDAAAALEDFRQRRVEAMVRVPEGFARGLQAGGTPVVQLVVNGVDANRARLVMGYVNGAWQGWLASRATGRPGYPSMVTMQDDGTPLRGGPPVNVSARVWFNPEAESRNYLVPGLVVLVMTLIGTLLTALVMAREWERGTMEALLVTPVRIGELLVGKLLPYFVLGMAGMGLCTSLALWLFDVPLRGSALVLLGMASLFLLAALGMGLLISVLARNQFVAGQAAILVAFLPAFFLSGFIFDLAAAPAPIRAVSHLIAARYFASSLKTIFLAGDVTAVLLPDALALAILATVLLGLARRRMHKRLE
;
A
#
# COMPACT_ATOMS: atom_id res chain seq x y z
N MET A 1 -33.26 -21.14 -40.01
CA MET A 1 -33.33 -22.30 -40.92
C MET A 1 -31.93 -22.64 -41.41
N THR A 2 -31.35 -23.76 -40.97
CA THR A 2 -30.40 -24.61 -41.74
C THR A 2 -30.05 -25.83 -40.86
N ARG A 3 -30.27 -27.05 -41.37
CA ARG A 3 -29.95 -28.30 -40.67
C ARG A 3 -28.49 -28.69 -40.91
N ARG A 4 -27.80 -29.20 -39.88
CA ARG A 4 -26.83 -30.30 -40.04
C ARG A 4 -27.09 -31.34 -38.95
N GLN A 5 -27.43 -32.55 -39.36
CA GLN A 5 -27.46 -33.73 -38.49
C GLN A 5 -26.05 -34.32 -38.41
N GLY A 6 -25.66 -34.77 -37.22
CA GLY A 6 -24.52 -35.65 -37.00
C GLY A 6 -24.90 -36.63 -35.89
N HIS A 7 -25.07 -37.91 -36.22
CA HIS A 7 -25.27 -38.96 -35.23
C HIS A 7 -23.92 -39.42 -34.68
N GLY A 8 -23.70 -39.24 -33.38
CA GLY A 8 -22.65 -39.91 -32.62
C GLY A 8 -23.26 -40.52 -31.37
N LYS A 9 -23.27 -41.86 -31.28
CA LYS A 9 -23.74 -42.57 -30.08
C LYS A 9 -22.69 -42.37 -28.97
N ALA A 10 -23.08 -41.70 -27.88
CA ALA A 10 -22.31 -41.68 -26.65
C ALA A 10 -22.86 -42.73 -25.68
N HIS A 11 -21.98 -43.47 -24.99
CA HIS A 11 -22.39 -44.37 -23.91
C HIS A 11 -22.98 -43.57 -22.74
N GLU A 12 -24.19 -43.93 -22.31
CA GLU A 12 -24.78 -43.38 -21.09
C GLU A 12 -24.12 -43.99 -19.86
N VAL A 13 -23.43 -43.13 -19.09
CA VAL A 13 -23.17 -43.35 -17.67
C VAL A 13 -24.32 -42.69 -16.90
N PRO A 14 -24.98 -43.38 -15.95
CA PRO A 14 -26.22 -42.87 -15.35
C PRO A 14 -25.97 -41.64 -14.49
N ARG A 15 -26.32 -40.46 -15.02
CA ARG A 15 -26.46 -39.24 -14.22
C ARG A 15 -27.75 -39.34 -13.41
N ALA A 16 -27.62 -39.36 -12.09
CA ALA A 16 -28.75 -39.20 -11.18
C ALA A 16 -29.27 -37.75 -11.28
N VAL A 17 -30.20 -37.51 -12.21
CA VAL A 17 -30.89 -36.22 -12.36
C VAL A 17 -32.03 -36.17 -11.34
N CYS A 18 -31.86 -35.43 -10.25
CA CYS A 18 -32.96 -35.12 -9.33
C CYS A 18 -33.97 -34.18 -10.01
N THR A 19 -35.06 -34.76 -10.51
CA THR A 19 -36.26 -34.00 -10.88
C THR A 19 -37.01 -33.55 -9.62
N VAL A 20 -36.81 -32.31 -9.19
CA VAL A 20 -37.59 -31.68 -8.12
C VAL A 20 -38.64 -30.73 -8.72
N GLN A 21 -39.89 -30.88 -8.29
CA GLN A 21 -41.03 -30.05 -8.72
C GLN A 21 -40.91 -28.62 -8.16
N GLY A 22 -41.34 -27.63 -8.94
CA GLY A 22 -40.86 -26.24 -8.81
C GLY A 22 -41.56 -25.31 -7.82
N GLU A 23 -42.59 -25.73 -7.09
CA GLU A 23 -43.47 -24.80 -6.35
C GLU A 23 -43.03 -24.47 -4.90
N GLY A 24 -41.98 -25.12 -4.38
CA GLY A 24 -41.51 -24.94 -3.00
C GLY A 24 -40.13 -24.30 -2.81
N ALA A 25 -39.38 -24.05 -3.90
CA ALA A 25 -37.97 -23.63 -3.81
C ALA A 25 -37.81 -22.15 -3.40
N ALA A 26 -36.79 -21.88 -2.58
CA ALA A 26 -36.31 -20.52 -2.30
C ALA A 26 -35.41 -19.99 -3.41
N LEU A 27 -34.60 -20.89 -3.99
CA LEU A 27 -33.71 -20.63 -5.12
C LEU A 27 -33.69 -21.87 -6.01
N LEU A 28 -33.78 -21.67 -7.33
CA LEU A 28 -33.62 -22.72 -8.33
C LEU A 28 -32.70 -22.20 -9.43
N CYS A 29 -31.64 -22.92 -9.76
CA CYS A 29 -30.85 -22.62 -10.96
C CYS A 29 -30.66 -23.85 -11.84
N ARG A 30 -30.52 -23.62 -13.15
CA ARG A 30 -30.43 -24.68 -14.16
C ARG A 30 -29.35 -24.32 -15.18
N GLY A 31 -28.33 -25.19 -15.30
CA GLY A 31 -27.29 -25.08 -16.31
C GLY A 31 -26.46 -23.79 -16.25
N LEU A 32 -26.31 -23.19 -15.07
CA LEU A 32 -25.75 -21.85 -14.91
C LEU A 32 -24.25 -21.80 -15.25
N VAL A 33 -23.88 -20.99 -16.24
CA VAL A 33 -22.50 -20.76 -16.68
C VAL A 33 -22.13 -19.30 -16.46
N ARG A 34 -20.91 -19.04 -15.99
CA ARG A 34 -20.34 -17.68 -15.94
C ARG A 34 -18.82 -17.72 -16.07
N GLY A 35 -18.28 -16.99 -17.04
CA GLY A 35 -16.85 -16.70 -17.14
C GLY A 35 -16.50 -15.27 -16.77
N PHE A 36 -15.24 -15.07 -16.37
CA PHE A 36 -14.62 -13.76 -16.25
C PHE A 36 -13.32 -13.74 -17.05
N GLY A 37 -13.04 -12.65 -17.76
CA GLY A 37 -11.79 -12.48 -18.49
C GLY A 37 -11.78 -11.21 -19.32
N SER A 38 -10.59 -10.62 -19.44
CA SER A 38 -10.26 -9.64 -20.46
C SER A 38 -8.95 -10.12 -21.11
N GLY A 39 -8.98 -10.35 -22.43
CA GLY A 39 -7.85 -10.96 -23.14
C GLY A 39 -7.76 -12.49 -23.01
N LYS A 40 -6.54 -13.04 -23.11
CA LYS A 40 -6.27 -14.48 -23.30
C LYS A 40 -6.65 -15.41 -22.13
N ALA A 41 -6.82 -14.89 -20.91
CA ALA A 41 -7.19 -15.70 -19.73
C ALA A 41 -8.69 -15.55 -19.43
N ARG A 42 -9.50 -16.53 -19.84
CA ARG A 42 -10.94 -16.60 -19.50
C ARG A 42 -11.17 -17.66 -18.43
N VAL A 43 -11.32 -17.22 -17.18
CA VAL A 43 -11.63 -18.09 -16.04
C VAL A 43 -13.12 -18.42 -16.05
N ARG A 44 -13.47 -19.69 -16.26
CA ARG A 44 -14.85 -20.17 -16.08
C ARG A 44 -15.13 -20.35 -14.58
N ALA A 45 -15.89 -19.44 -13.98
CA ALA A 45 -16.19 -19.44 -12.55
C ALA A 45 -17.41 -20.30 -12.18
N LEU A 46 -18.35 -20.48 -13.12
CA LEU A 46 -19.46 -21.43 -13.03
C LEU A 46 -19.61 -22.17 -14.36
N ASP A 47 -19.87 -23.47 -14.32
CA ASP A 47 -19.86 -24.39 -15.45
C ASP A 47 -21.03 -25.39 -15.40
N GLY A 48 -22.24 -24.94 -15.76
CA GLY A 48 -23.43 -25.78 -15.82
C GLY A 48 -24.09 -26.05 -14.47
N VAL A 49 -23.92 -25.15 -13.49
CA VAL A 49 -24.42 -25.32 -12.12
C VAL A 49 -25.94 -25.42 -12.09
N THR A 50 -26.43 -26.51 -11.48
CA THR A 50 -27.86 -26.82 -11.33
C THR A 50 -28.10 -27.19 -9.88
N VAL A 51 -28.95 -26.46 -9.18
CA VAL A 51 -29.25 -26.67 -7.75
C VAL A 51 -30.63 -26.12 -7.39
N SER A 52 -31.25 -26.68 -6.35
CA SER A 52 -32.51 -26.20 -5.77
C SER A 52 -32.36 -26.09 -4.24
N LEU A 53 -32.83 -24.98 -3.66
CA LEU A 53 -32.79 -24.72 -2.22
C LEU A 53 -34.21 -24.72 -1.63
N ALA A 54 -34.37 -25.39 -0.48
CA ALA A 54 -35.61 -25.34 0.29
C ALA A 54 -35.76 -24.00 1.05
N ARG A 55 -37.01 -23.60 1.31
CA ARG A 55 -37.31 -22.45 2.19
C ARG A 55 -37.14 -22.84 3.66
N GLY A 56 -36.73 -21.87 4.49
CA GLY A 56 -36.66 -22.05 5.95
C GLY A 56 -35.56 -23.00 6.43
N THR A 57 -34.48 -23.18 5.65
CA THR A 57 -33.32 -24.00 6.00
C THR A 57 -32.01 -23.23 5.85
N VAL A 58 -30.96 -23.64 6.56
CA VAL A 58 -29.58 -23.18 6.36
C VAL A 58 -28.88 -24.09 5.35
N THR A 59 -28.56 -23.55 4.18
CA THR A 59 -27.69 -24.22 3.21
C THR A 59 -26.28 -23.66 3.25
N GLY A 60 -25.29 -24.53 3.48
CA GLY A 60 -23.86 -24.20 3.39
C GLY A 60 -23.34 -24.32 1.95
N LEU A 61 -22.52 -23.37 1.52
CA LEU A 61 -21.83 -23.36 0.22
C LEU A 61 -20.31 -23.42 0.43
N VAL A 62 -19.72 -24.58 0.17
CA VAL A 62 -18.34 -24.93 0.52
C VAL A 62 -17.55 -25.24 -0.74
N GLY A 63 -16.26 -24.93 -0.74
CA GLY A 63 -15.35 -25.25 -1.84
C GLY A 63 -14.05 -24.45 -1.77
N PRO A 64 -13.02 -24.88 -2.51
CA PRO A 64 -11.74 -24.17 -2.57
C PRO A 64 -11.88 -22.75 -3.13
N ASP A 65 -10.82 -21.96 -3.01
CA ASP A 65 -10.79 -20.62 -3.57
C ASP A 65 -10.94 -20.66 -5.10
N GLY A 66 -11.75 -19.74 -5.64
CA GLY A 66 -12.10 -19.73 -7.07
C GLY A 66 -13.13 -20.77 -7.51
N ALA A 67 -13.69 -21.60 -6.61
CA ALA A 67 -14.68 -22.62 -6.97
C ALA A 67 -16.03 -22.09 -7.52
N GLY A 68 -16.29 -20.79 -7.40
CA GLY A 68 -17.53 -20.14 -7.87
C GLY A 68 -18.46 -19.62 -6.76
N LYS A 69 -18.15 -19.83 -5.47
CA LYS A 69 -19.00 -19.50 -4.31
C LYS A 69 -19.65 -18.10 -4.37
N THR A 70 -18.83 -17.06 -4.31
CA THR A 70 -19.24 -15.64 -4.42
C THR A 70 -19.90 -15.32 -5.77
N THR A 71 -19.55 -16.02 -6.85
CA THR A 71 -20.18 -15.81 -8.18
C THR A 71 -21.63 -16.27 -8.15
N LEU A 72 -21.90 -17.44 -7.57
CA LEU A 72 -23.25 -17.97 -7.40
C LEU A 72 -24.10 -17.06 -6.50
N LEU A 73 -23.54 -16.61 -5.37
CA LEU A 73 -24.21 -15.67 -4.45
C LEU A 73 -24.53 -14.31 -5.11
N ARG A 74 -23.64 -13.76 -5.94
CA ARG A 74 -23.89 -12.49 -6.65
C ARG A 74 -24.95 -12.61 -7.74
N ILE A 75 -25.04 -13.76 -8.43
CA ILE A 75 -26.15 -14.02 -9.36
C ILE A 75 -27.47 -14.16 -8.58
N ALA A 76 -27.46 -14.88 -7.45
CA ALA A 76 -28.62 -15.00 -6.57
C ALA A 76 -29.08 -13.65 -5.98
N ALA A 77 -28.16 -12.69 -5.82
CA ALA A 77 -28.47 -11.33 -5.38
C ALA A 77 -28.94 -10.39 -6.52
N GLY A 78 -29.02 -10.86 -7.77
CA GLY A 78 -29.29 -10.00 -8.93
C GLY A 78 -28.19 -8.96 -9.20
N LEU A 79 -26.97 -9.18 -8.68
CA LEU A 79 -25.81 -8.29 -8.83
C LEU A 79 -24.89 -8.69 -9.99
N LEU A 80 -25.14 -9.86 -10.59
CA LEU A 80 -24.35 -10.39 -11.70
C LEU A 80 -25.26 -11.19 -12.64
N VAL A 81 -25.12 -10.96 -13.95
CA VAL A 81 -25.85 -11.70 -14.99
C VAL A 81 -25.01 -12.92 -15.41
N PRO A 82 -25.58 -14.15 -15.49
CA PRO A 82 -24.90 -15.33 -16.02
C PRO A 82 -24.60 -15.19 -17.52
N ASP A 83 -23.66 -15.99 -18.03
CA ASP A 83 -23.40 -16.09 -19.48
C ASP A 83 -24.43 -17.01 -20.15
N GLU A 84 -24.77 -18.13 -19.50
CA GLU A 84 -25.78 -19.10 -19.93
C GLU A 84 -26.50 -19.70 -18.72
N GLY A 85 -27.67 -20.30 -18.95
CA GLY A 85 -28.51 -20.89 -17.91
C GLY A 85 -29.44 -19.88 -17.23
N GLU A 86 -30.30 -20.39 -16.36
CA GLU A 86 -31.37 -19.61 -15.71
C GLU A 86 -31.28 -19.75 -14.18
N MET A 87 -31.66 -18.70 -13.45
CA MET A 87 -31.83 -18.73 -12.01
C MET A 87 -33.09 -17.97 -11.61
N THR A 88 -33.91 -18.58 -10.76
CA THR A 88 -35.01 -17.92 -10.06
C THR A 88 -34.76 -17.91 -8.55
N VAL A 89 -35.10 -16.79 -7.90
CA VAL A 89 -34.93 -16.55 -6.47
C VAL A 89 -36.23 -15.98 -5.91
N LEU A 90 -36.78 -16.64 -4.89
CA LEU A 90 -38.07 -16.33 -4.26
C LEU A 90 -39.27 -16.24 -5.25
N GLY A 91 -39.15 -16.88 -6.42
CA GLY A 91 -40.15 -16.88 -7.50
C GLY A 91 -39.89 -15.87 -8.62
N HIS A 92 -38.84 -15.05 -8.52
CA HIS A 92 -38.47 -13.99 -9.47
C HIS A 92 -37.24 -14.38 -10.29
N ASP A 93 -37.12 -13.94 -11.54
CA ASP A 93 -35.98 -14.25 -12.42
C ASP A 93 -34.77 -13.34 -12.12
N ALA A 94 -33.59 -13.92 -11.93
CA ALA A 94 -32.38 -13.19 -11.53
C ALA A 94 -31.87 -12.16 -12.57
N VAL A 95 -32.29 -12.28 -13.82
CA VAL A 95 -31.90 -11.39 -14.93
C VAL A 95 -33.02 -10.40 -15.26
N ARG A 96 -34.29 -10.83 -15.21
CA ARG A 96 -35.45 -9.99 -15.56
C ARG A 96 -35.96 -9.15 -14.39
N ASP A 97 -35.93 -9.70 -13.18
CA ASP A 97 -36.57 -9.13 -11.98
C ASP A 97 -35.60 -8.79 -10.83
N PRO A 98 -34.38 -8.27 -11.06
CA PRO A 98 -33.35 -8.13 -10.01
C PRO A 98 -33.80 -7.22 -8.86
N LEU A 99 -34.59 -6.17 -9.13
CA LEU A 99 -35.14 -5.28 -8.11
C LEU A 99 -36.16 -5.98 -7.20
N ALA A 100 -36.96 -6.90 -7.75
CA ALA A 100 -37.93 -7.67 -6.96
C ALA A 100 -37.21 -8.60 -5.97
N ILE A 101 -36.13 -9.25 -6.43
CA ILE A 101 -35.24 -10.08 -5.60
C ILE A 101 -34.58 -9.22 -4.53
N GLN A 102 -33.88 -8.15 -4.90
CA GLN A 102 -33.17 -7.24 -3.98
C GLN A 102 -34.10 -6.64 -2.92
N SER A 103 -35.38 -6.44 -3.23
CA SER A 103 -36.36 -5.96 -2.25
C SER A 103 -36.74 -6.99 -1.17
N ARG A 104 -36.46 -8.28 -1.38
CA ARG A 104 -36.88 -9.41 -0.51
C ARG A 104 -35.72 -10.18 0.11
N ILE A 105 -34.49 -9.99 -0.36
CA ILE A 105 -33.30 -10.63 0.21
C ILE A 105 -32.51 -9.67 1.11
N GLY A 106 -31.71 -10.23 2.00
CA GLY A 106 -30.62 -9.53 2.65
C GLY A 106 -29.29 -10.12 2.18
N TYR A 107 -28.43 -9.32 1.54
CA TYR A 107 -27.09 -9.76 1.12
C TYR A 107 -26.00 -9.16 2.02
N MET A 108 -25.08 -10.01 2.46
CA MET A 108 -23.88 -9.65 3.23
C MET A 108 -22.65 -10.12 2.45
N PRO A 109 -21.94 -9.23 1.72
CA PRO A 109 -20.75 -9.59 0.95
C PRO A 109 -19.53 -9.85 1.85
N GLN A 110 -18.57 -10.66 1.35
CA GLN A 110 -17.31 -11.05 2.03
C GLN A 110 -16.51 -9.86 2.61
N ARG A 111 -16.60 -8.69 1.98
CA ARG A 111 -16.21 -7.43 2.60
C ARG A 111 -17.44 -6.53 2.67
N PHE A 112 -18.00 -6.39 3.86
CA PHE A 112 -19.09 -5.46 4.10
C PHE A 112 -18.57 -4.02 4.05
N GLY A 113 -19.21 -3.18 3.23
CA GLY A 113 -18.84 -1.78 3.04
C GLY A 113 -19.32 -0.87 4.17
N LEU A 114 -18.97 -1.17 5.43
CA LEU A 114 -19.22 -0.26 6.54
C LEU A 114 -18.40 1.01 6.37
N TYR A 115 -19.02 2.16 6.65
CA TYR A 115 -18.31 3.43 6.75
C TYR A 115 -17.61 3.47 8.12
N GLU A 116 -16.30 3.24 8.11
CA GLU A 116 -15.49 3.09 9.33
C GLU A 116 -15.38 4.39 10.16
N ASP A 117 -15.60 5.53 9.50
CA ASP A 117 -15.65 6.90 10.01
C ASP A 117 -17.03 7.32 10.52
N LEU A 118 -18.07 6.53 10.27
CA LEU A 118 -19.40 6.70 10.87
C LEU A 118 -19.56 5.83 12.12
N THR A 119 -20.38 6.28 13.07
CA THR A 119 -20.78 5.48 14.24
C THR A 119 -21.61 4.24 13.87
N VAL A 120 -21.78 3.33 14.83
CA VAL A 120 -22.75 2.23 14.74
C VAL A 120 -24.14 2.77 14.42
N ALA A 121 -24.59 3.83 15.11
CA ALA A 121 -25.88 4.48 14.89
C ALA A 121 -26.03 5.05 13.47
N GLU A 122 -25.03 5.76 12.97
CA GLU A 122 -25.06 6.43 11.66
C GLU A 122 -25.01 5.44 10.50
N ASN A 123 -24.12 4.43 10.54
CA ASN A 123 -24.10 3.35 9.55
C ASN A 123 -25.48 2.73 9.40
N LEU A 124 -26.06 2.34 10.53
CA LEU A 124 -27.35 1.67 10.59
C LEU A 124 -28.52 2.56 10.14
N THR A 125 -28.48 3.85 10.46
CA THR A 125 -29.44 4.86 10.00
C THR A 125 -29.35 5.01 8.48
N LEU A 126 -28.14 5.15 7.94
CA LEU A 126 -27.87 5.25 6.50
C LEU A 126 -28.41 4.02 5.74
N TYR A 127 -28.14 2.80 6.20
CA TYR A 127 -28.72 1.60 5.57
C TYR A 127 -30.25 1.55 5.68
N ALA A 128 -30.84 2.10 6.74
CA ALA A 128 -32.30 2.23 6.87
C ALA A 128 -32.90 3.28 5.91
N ASP A 129 -32.19 4.39 5.68
CA ASP A 129 -32.58 5.40 4.68
C ASP A 129 -32.51 4.82 3.27
N LEU A 130 -31.39 4.19 2.91
CA LEU A 130 -31.18 3.56 1.60
C LEU A 130 -32.18 2.43 1.30
N GLN A 131 -32.65 1.71 2.32
CA GLN A 131 -33.68 0.67 2.19
C GLN A 131 -35.13 1.20 2.34
N GLY A 132 -35.32 2.51 2.52
CA GLY A 132 -36.65 3.13 2.65
C GLY A 132 -37.41 2.76 3.93
N VAL A 133 -36.72 2.35 4.99
CA VAL A 133 -37.34 1.93 6.26
C VAL A 133 -37.74 3.15 7.08
N THR A 134 -39.03 3.34 7.33
CA THR A 134 -39.57 4.53 8.03
C THR A 134 -39.12 4.62 9.48
N TYR A 135 -39.16 5.82 10.06
CA TYR A 135 -38.78 6.06 11.47
C TYR A 135 -39.53 5.15 12.47
N GLU A 136 -40.85 4.99 12.32
CA GLU A 136 -41.64 4.08 13.16
C GLU A 136 -41.31 2.60 12.95
N ALA A 137 -40.86 2.20 11.75
CA ALA A 137 -40.31 0.87 11.54
C ALA A 137 -38.96 0.72 12.26
N ARG A 138 -38.04 1.69 12.15
CA ARG A 138 -36.75 1.70 12.89
C ARG A 138 -36.96 1.59 14.39
N LYS A 139 -37.86 2.40 14.97
CA LYS A 139 -38.17 2.42 16.41
C LYS A 139 -38.62 1.07 16.96
N ARG A 140 -39.36 0.27 16.16
CA ARG A 140 -39.74 -1.11 16.51
C ARG A 140 -38.61 -2.12 16.26
N ARG A 141 -37.83 -1.92 15.19
CA ARG A 141 -36.71 -2.79 14.78
C ARG A 141 -35.52 -2.74 15.75
N TRP A 142 -35.21 -1.55 16.25
CA TRP A 142 -33.97 -1.27 16.99
C TRP A 142 -33.77 -2.12 18.24
N PRO A 143 -34.74 -2.19 19.16
CA PRO A 143 -34.58 -2.99 20.37
C PRO A 143 -34.37 -4.47 20.07
N HIS A 144 -34.93 -4.99 18.97
CA HIS A 144 -34.69 -6.37 18.54
C HIS A 144 -33.28 -6.54 17.97
N LEU A 145 -32.87 -5.75 16.97
CA LEU A 145 -31.53 -5.85 16.36
C LEU A 145 -30.40 -5.63 17.37
N MET A 146 -30.59 -4.73 18.34
CA MET A 146 -29.59 -4.44 19.36
C MET A 146 -29.48 -5.54 20.43
N ARG A 147 -30.58 -6.21 20.79
CA ARG A 147 -30.53 -7.43 21.62
C ARG A 147 -29.89 -8.59 20.87
N LEU A 148 -30.28 -8.80 19.62
CA LEU A 148 -29.81 -9.88 18.76
C LEU A 148 -28.30 -9.79 18.49
N THR A 149 -27.76 -8.59 18.25
CA THR A 149 -26.32 -8.40 18.00
C THR A 149 -25.47 -8.07 19.23
N GLY A 150 -26.08 -7.62 20.33
CA GLY A 150 -25.37 -7.12 21.51
C GLY A 150 -24.68 -5.77 21.31
N LEU A 151 -25.02 -5.00 20.26
CA LEU A 151 -24.36 -3.73 19.92
C LEU A 151 -24.87 -2.51 20.69
N ALA A 152 -25.92 -2.65 21.52
CA ALA A 152 -26.51 -1.55 22.31
C ALA A 152 -25.51 -0.65 23.06
N PRO A 153 -24.42 -1.15 23.69
CA PRO A 153 -23.46 -0.31 24.41
C PRO A 153 -22.51 0.50 23.51
N PHE A 154 -22.56 0.29 22.19
CA PHE A 154 -21.56 0.79 21.23
C PHE A 154 -22.16 1.70 20.16
N MET A 155 -23.39 2.17 20.33
CA MET A 155 -24.11 2.97 19.33
C MET A 155 -23.34 4.20 18.85
N ASP A 156 -22.66 4.90 19.77
CA ASP A 156 -21.91 6.14 19.48
C ASP A 156 -20.44 5.87 19.13
N ARG A 157 -20.03 4.60 19.02
CA ARG A 157 -18.66 4.20 18.68
C ARG A 157 -18.51 4.13 17.17
N LEU A 158 -17.43 4.72 16.64
CA LEU A 158 -17.04 4.62 15.23
C LEU A 158 -16.91 3.15 14.81
N ALA A 159 -17.54 2.78 13.69
CA ALA A 159 -17.55 1.41 13.19
C ALA A 159 -16.13 0.88 12.95
N GLY A 160 -15.20 1.74 12.52
CA GLY A 160 -13.78 1.42 12.32
C GLY A 160 -13.07 0.92 13.58
N ARG A 161 -13.50 1.36 14.77
CA ARG A 161 -12.94 0.97 16.07
C ARG A 161 -13.53 -0.31 16.66
N LEU A 162 -14.59 -0.86 16.06
CA LEU A 162 -15.16 -2.15 16.47
C LEU A 162 -14.19 -3.31 16.20
N SER A 163 -14.31 -4.39 16.99
CA SER A 163 -13.61 -5.64 16.68
C SER A 163 -14.15 -6.28 15.39
N GLY A 164 -13.39 -7.19 14.76
CA GLY A 164 -13.84 -7.88 13.54
C GLY A 164 -15.21 -8.56 13.70
N GLY A 165 -15.43 -9.27 14.81
CA GLY A 165 -16.74 -9.86 15.11
C GLY A 165 -17.85 -8.83 15.28
N MET A 166 -17.59 -7.72 15.96
CA MET A 166 -18.56 -6.63 16.10
C MET A 166 -18.87 -5.93 14.76
N LYS A 167 -17.88 -5.77 13.87
CA LYS A 167 -18.08 -5.29 12.49
C LYS A 167 -18.98 -6.24 11.69
N GLN A 168 -18.76 -7.56 11.78
CA GLN A 168 -19.61 -8.52 11.08
C GLN A 168 -21.04 -8.56 11.65
N LYS A 169 -21.21 -8.45 12.98
CA LYS A 169 -22.55 -8.30 13.60
C LYS A 169 -23.23 -6.98 13.18
N LEU A 170 -22.48 -5.89 13.04
CA LEU A 170 -22.99 -4.62 12.53
C LEU A 170 -23.43 -4.75 11.07
N GLY A 171 -22.61 -5.37 10.21
CA GLY A 171 -22.98 -5.69 8.83
C GLY A 171 -24.25 -6.54 8.75
N LEU A 172 -24.35 -7.59 9.58
CA LEU A 172 -25.55 -8.42 9.69
C LEU A 172 -26.77 -7.61 10.17
N ALA A 173 -26.62 -6.70 11.13
CA ALA A 173 -27.69 -5.78 11.53
C ALA A 173 -28.13 -4.87 10.38
N CYS A 174 -27.19 -4.29 9.62
CA CYS A 174 -27.46 -3.48 8.42
C CYS A 174 -28.23 -4.29 7.35
N THR A 175 -27.88 -5.57 7.15
CA THR A 175 -28.60 -6.50 6.27
C THR A 175 -30.00 -6.85 6.78
N LEU A 176 -30.24 -6.79 8.10
CA LEU A 176 -31.50 -7.11 8.78
C LEU A 176 -32.35 -5.88 9.16
N VAL A 177 -31.99 -4.68 8.69
CA VAL A 177 -32.76 -3.44 8.88
C VAL A 177 -34.18 -3.58 8.30
N LYS A 178 -34.31 -4.21 7.13
CA LYS A 178 -35.56 -4.78 6.60
C LYS A 178 -35.72 -6.23 7.05
N SER A 179 -36.93 -6.80 7.05
CA SER A 179 -37.11 -8.27 7.11
C SER A 179 -36.96 -8.85 5.71
N PRO A 180 -35.89 -9.61 5.42
CA PRO A 180 -35.79 -10.40 4.21
C PRO A 180 -36.48 -11.76 4.38
N ASP A 181 -36.96 -12.33 3.28
CA ASP A 181 -37.42 -13.73 3.22
C ASP A 181 -36.23 -14.70 3.10
N MET A 182 -35.08 -14.21 2.61
CA MET A 182 -33.86 -14.98 2.40
C MET A 182 -32.60 -14.15 2.67
N LEU A 183 -31.65 -14.73 3.40
CA LEU A 183 -30.32 -14.18 3.64
C LEU A 183 -29.28 -14.87 2.76
N LEU A 184 -28.44 -14.06 2.13
CA LEU A 184 -27.28 -14.46 1.35
C LEU A 184 -26.02 -13.97 2.09
N LEU A 185 -25.30 -14.86 2.74
CA LEU A 185 -24.14 -14.52 3.56
C LEU A 185 -22.87 -15.04 2.88
N ASP A 186 -21.99 -14.16 2.43
CA ASP A 186 -20.73 -14.53 1.77
C ASP A 186 -19.58 -14.50 2.78
N GLU A 187 -19.15 -15.67 3.27
CA GLU A 187 -18.05 -15.85 4.25
C GLU A 187 -18.14 -14.92 5.51
N PRO A 188 -19.30 -14.85 6.21
CA PRO A 188 -19.57 -13.86 7.26
C PRO A 188 -18.69 -13.98 8.52
N THR A 189 -18.03 -15.13 8.71
CA THR A 189 -17.25 -15.51 9.89
C THR A 189 -15.73 -15.53 9.67
N VAL A 190 -15.27 -15.16 8.46
CA VAL A 190 -13.83 -15.06 8.17
C VAL A 190 -13.21 -13.87 8.90
N GLY A 191 -12.07 -14.09 9.57
CA GLY A 191 -11.40 -13.09 10.43
C GLY A 191 -12.08 -12.82 11.78
N VAL A 192 -13.14 -13.58 12.09
CA VAL A 192 -13.90 -13.48 13.35
C VAL A 192 -13.33 -14.46 14.38
N ASP A 193 -13.16 -14.00 15.62
CA ASP A 193 -12.73 -14.86 16.73
C ASP A 193 -13.78 -15.93 17.08
N PRO A 194 -13.36 -17.09 17.65
CA PRO A 194 -14.24 -18.24 17.88
C PRO A 194 -15.52 -17.93 18.67
N LEU A 195 -15.42 -17.08 19.70
CA LEU A 195 -16.57 -16.68 20.50
C LEU A 195 -17.56 -15.85 19.66
N SER A 196 -17.06 -14.82 18.98
CA SER A 196 -17.88 -13.99 18.09
C SER A 196 -18.50 -14.77 16.93
N ARG A 197 -17.84 -15.83 16.44
CA ARG A 197 -18.36 -16.77 15.43
C ARG A 197 -19.54 -17.56 15.97
N ARG A 198 -19.39 -18.18 17.15
CA ARG A 198 -20.47 -18.92 17.83
C ARG A 198 -21.69 -18.04 18.09
N GLU A 199 -21.47 -16.80 18.52
CA GLU A 199 -22.54 -15.81 18.68
C GLU A 199 -23.25 -15.49 17.36
N LEU A 200 -22.53 -15.38 16.24
CA LEU A 200 -23.12 -15.16 14.92
C LEU A 200 -23.95 -16.36 14.43
N TRP A 201 -23.48 -17.60 14.66
CA TRP A 201 -24.26 -18.81 14.33
C TRP A 201 -25.51 -18.97 15.19
N ASN A 202 -25.48 -18.59 16.47
CA ASN A 202 -26.67 -18.53 17.31
C ASN A 202 -27.71 -17.55 16.73
N ILE A 203 -27.28 -16.39 16.23
CA ILE A 203 -28.15 -15.42 15.54
C ILE A 203 -28.76 -16.04 14.27
N VAL A 204 -27.94 -16.66 13.41
CA VAL A 204 -28.39 -17.26 12.14
C VAL A 204 -29.43 -18.36 12.39
N HIS A 205 -29.18 -19.29 13.32
CA HIS A 205 -30.16 -20.32 13.66
C HIS A 205 -31.41 -19.76 14.35
N GLY A 206 -31.29 -18.67 15.13
CA GLY A 206 -32.42 -17.94 15.69
C GLY A 206 -33.35 -17.41 14.59
N LEU A 207 -32.80 -16.69 13.60
CA LEU A 207 -33.56 -16.14 12.46
C LEU A 207 -34.27 -17.22 11.62
N VAL A 208 -33.70 -18.41 11.50
CA VAL A 208 -34.34 -19.52 10.77
C VAL A 208 -35.46 -20.16 11.61
N ARG A 209 -35.24 -20.36 12.92
CA ARG A 209 -36.21 -21.03 13.82
C ARG A 209 -37.36 -20.14 14.28
N GLU A 210 -37.10 -18.85 14.50
CA GLU A 210 -38.06 -17.88 15.02
C GLU A 210 -38.80 -17.14 13.90
N ASP A 211 -38.07 -16.67 12.88
CA ASP A 211 -38.64 -15.86 11.78
C ASP A 211 -38.87 -16.64 10.47
N GLY A 212 -38.44 -17.91 10.39
CA GLY A 212 -38.62 -18.76 9.19
C GLY A 212 -37.78 -18.35 7.97
N ILE A 213 -36.74 -17.53 8.17
CA ILE A 213 -35.91 -16.98 7.09
C ILE A 213 -35.09 -18.10 6.44
N THR A 214 -34.95 -18.05 5.11
CA THR A 214 -34.08 -18.99 4.38
C THR A 214 -32.63 -18.48 4.36
N VAL A 215 -31.62 -19.31 4.61
CA VAL A 215 -30.22 -18.86 4.63
C VAL A 215 -29.38 -19.65 3.64
N LEU A 216 -28.67 -18.95 2.76
CA LEU A 216 -27.56 -19.49 1.98
C LEU A 216 -26.27 -18.81 2.45
N VAL A 217 -25.38 -19.59 3.07
CA VAL A 217 -24.12 -19.11 3.64
C VAL A 217 -22.94 -19.77 2.94
N SER A 218 -22.01 -19.00 2.37
CA SER A 218 -20.71 -19.54 1.98
C SER A 218 -19.77 -19.55 3.18
N THR A 219 -18.97 -20.61 3.29
CA THR A 219 -17.97 -20.72 4.36
C THR A 219 -16.71 -21.45 3.90
N ALA A 220 -15.58 -21.07 4.51
CA ALA A 220 -14.28 -21.74 4.42
C ALA A 220 -13.99 -22.64 5.64
N TYR A 221 -14.97 -22.81 6.54
CA TYR A 221 -14.91 -23.60 7.76
C TYR A 221 -15.78 -24.86 7.59
N LEU A 222 -15.21 -26.05 7.83
CA LEU A 222 -15.90 -27.33 7.56
C LEU A 222 -16.79 -27.77 8.73
N ASP A 223 -16.43 -27.37 9.96
CA ASP A 223 -17.26 -27.41 11.17
C ASP A 223 -18.52 -26.53 11.02
N GLU A 224 -18.41 -25.34 10.43
CA GLU A 224 -19.58 -24.51 10.12
C GLU A 224 -20.51 -25.17 9.09
N ALA A 225 -19.93 -25.81 8.07
CA ALA A 225 -20.71 -26.58 7.10
C ALA A 225 -21.39 -27.81 7.71
N GLU A 226 -20.76 -28.43 8.71
CA GLU A 226 -21.33 -29.54 9.49
C GLU A 226 -22.58 -29.12 10.29
N MET A 227 -22.74 -27.82 10.61
CA MET A 227 -23.93 -27.25 11.26
C MET A 227 -25.09 -26.91 10.31
N CYS A 228 -24.89 -26.98 8.99
CA CYS A 228 -25.94 -26.66 8.01
C CYS A 228 -26.91 -27.84 7.78
N ASP A 229 -28.19 -27.54 7.52
CA ASP A 229 -29.20 -28.58 7.19
C ASP A 229 -28.86 -29.31 5.88
N ARG A 230 -28.19 -28.61 4.95
CA ARG A 230 -27.76 -29.09 3.64
C ARG A 230 -26.46 -28.40 3.22
N VAL A 231 -25.57 -29.11 2.52
CA VAL A 231 -24.29 -28.56 2.04
C VAL A 231 -24.11 -28.80 0.55
N LEU A 232 -23.77 -27.72 -0.15
CA LEU A 232 -23.34 -27.67 -1.54
C LEU A 232 -21.81 -27.63 -1.59
N VAL A 233 -21.21 -28.62 -2.24
CA VAL A 233 -19.77 -28.62 -2.51
C VAL A 233 -19.50 -28.19 -3.94
N LEU A 234 -18.86 -27.04 -4.14
CA LEU A 234 -18.40 -26.55 -5.44
C LEU A 234 -16.92 -26.83 -5.66
N ALA A 235 -16.53 -27.16 -6.89
CA ALA A 235 -15.14 -27.09 -7.36
C ALA A 235 -15.05 -26.90 -8.87
N GLY A 236 -14.13 -26.05 -9.33
CA GLY A 236 -13.93 -25.77 -10.76
C GLY A 236 -15.20 -25.26 -11.46
N GLY A 237 -16.03 -24.50 -10.74
CA GLY A 237 -17.31 -24.02 -11.24
C GLY A 237 -18.42 -25.08 -11.34
N ARG A 238 -18.23 -26.31 -10.86
CA ARG A 238 -19.23 -27.39 -10.87
C ARG A 238 -19.65 -27.80 -9.46
N VAL A 239 -20.89 -28.28 -9.32
CA VAL A 239 -21.37 -28.94 -8.09
C VAL A 239 -20.82 -30.36 -8.05
N LEU A 240 -20.12 -30.70 -6.97
CA LEU A 240 -19.62 -32.05 -6.68
C LEU A 240 -20.58 -32.86 -5.81
N GLY A 241 -21.37 -32.16 -4.99
CA GLY A 241 -22.36 -32.75 -4.10
C GLY A 241 -23.38 -31.72 -3.64
N ASP A 242 -24.59 -32.22 -3.37
CA ASP A 242 -25.73 -31.47 -2.86
C ASP A 242 -26.55 -32.42 -1.97
N ALA A 243 -26.24 -32.45 -0.68
CA ALA A 243 -26.77 -33.44 0.27
C ALA A 243 -26.69 -32.93 1.72
N GLN A 244 -27.23 -33.68 2.69
CA GLN A 244 -27.03 -33.35 4.12
C GLN A 244 -25.58 -33.68 4.53
N PRO A 245 -24.98 -33.01 5.54
CA PRO A 245 -23.60 -33.29 5.96
C PRO A 245 -23.31 -34.79 6.22
N ALA A 246 -24.24 -35.50 6.86
CA ALA A 246 -24.12 -36.92 7.15
C ALA A 246 -24.13 -37.83 5.90
N ASP A 247 -24.73 -37.40 4.78
CA ASP A 247 -24.78 -38.19 3.54
C ASP A 247 -23.39 -38.34 2.91
N TYR A 248 -22.53 -37.34 3.06
CA TYR A 248 -21.15 -37.35 2.55
C TYR A 248 -20.26 -38.41 3.24
N LEU A 249 -20.72 -38.99 4.35
CA LEU A 249 -20.01 -40.02 5.12
C LEU A 249 -20.35 -41.45 4.65
N LYS A 250 -21.36 -41.60 3.79
CA LYS A 250 -21.80 -42.90 3.27
C LYS A 250 -20.67 -43.57 2.47
N GLY A 251 -20.32 -44.79 2.89
CA GLY A 251 -19.21 -45.54 2.29
C GLY A 251 -17.81 -45.17 2.81
N LEU A 252 -17.70 -44.46 3.94
CA LEU A 252 -16.45 -44.25 4.70
C LEU A 252 -16.44 -44.96 6.06
N ALA A 253 -17.46 -45.76 6.36
CA ALA A 253 -17.58 -46.50 7.62
C ALA A 253 -16.34 -47.40 7.86
N GLY A 254 -15.70 -47.24 9.02
CA GLY A 254 -14.46 -47.96 9.35
C GLY A 254 -13.19 -47.45 8.64
N CYS A 255 -13.25 -46.35 7.88
CA CYS A 255 -12.06 -45.75 7.24
C CYS A 255 -11.39 -44.65 8.08
N ALA A 256 -11.96 -44.26 9.21
CA ALA A 256 -11.48 -43.16 10.05
C ALA A 256 -10.86 -43.66 11.35
N PHE A 257 -9.63 -43.22 11.61
CA PHE A 257 -8.82 -43.66 12.75
C PHE A 257 -8.17 -42.47 13.46
N ALA A 258 -7.73 -42.68 14.69
CA ALA A 258 -6.95 -41.76 15.50
C ALA A 258 -5.69 -42.49 15.98
N VAL A 259 -4.53 -41.87 15.78
CA VAL A 259 -3.23 -42.39 16.25
C VAL A 259 -2.76 -41.53 17.40
N ALA A 260 -2.42 -42.18 18.51
CA ALA A 260 -1.79 -41.52 19.66
C ALA A 260 -0.34 -41.15 19.30
N PRO A 261 0.18 -39.99 19.74
CA PRO A 261 1.58 -39.66 19.57
C PRO A 261 2.48 -40.60 20.39
N ASP A 262 3.44 -41.26 19.74
CA ASP A 262 4.45 -42.13 20.40
C ASP A 262 5.52 -41.30 21.13
N GLY A 263 5.12 -40.37 21.99
CA GLY A 263 5.99 -39.37 22.62
C GLY A 263 6.52 -38.26 21.67
N ARG A 264 6.42 -38.47 20.35
CA ARG A 264 6.71 -37.47 19.31
C ARG A 264 5.59 -36.43 19.19
N PRO A 265 5.86 -35.16 18.81
CA PRO A 265 4.82 -34.18 18.55
C PRO A 265 3.82 -34.67 17.47
N PRO A 266 2.49 -34.48 17.65
CA PRO A 266 1.49 -35.01 16.71
C PRO A 266 1.70 -34.62 15.24
N ARG A 267 2.21 -33.41 14.96
CA ARG A 267 2.54 -32.98 13.57
C ARG A 267 3.61 -33.84 12.91
N GLU A 268 4.55 -34.43 13.67
CA GLU A 268 5.62 -35.26 13.10
C GLU A 268 5.08 -36.62 12.67
N VAL A 269 4.20 -37.21 13.49
CA VAL A 269 3.44 -38.42 13.16
C VAL A 269 2.57 -38.16 11.92
N GLN A 270 1.86 -37.03 11.88
CA GLN A 270 1.10 -36.59 10.70
C GLN A 270 1.99 -36.45 9.46
N HIS A 271 3.18 -35.86 9.59
CA HIS A 271 4.11 -35.65 8.48
C HIS A 271 4.62 -36.98 7.91
N GLY A 272 4.96 -37.96 8.76
CA GLY A 272 5.38 -39.30 8.32
C GLY A 272 4.28 -40.09 7.57
N LEU A 273 3.01 -39.76 7.81
CA LEU A 273 1.86 -40.40 7.18
C LEU A 273 1.42 -39.72 5.88
N TYR A 274 1.96 -38.54 5.54
CA TYR A 274 1.68 -37.90 4.26
C TYR A 274 2.44 -38.55 3.11
N GLY A 275 1.70 -38.90 2.05
CA GLY A 275 2.25 -39.56 0.86
C GLY A 275 2.27 -41.09 0.95
N VAL A 276 1.95 -41.66 2.12
CA VAL A 276 1.76 -43.10 2.27
C VAL A 276 0.57 -43.56 1.41
N PRO A 277 0.73 -44.57 0.53
CA PRO A 277 -0.34 -45.08 -0.31
C PRO A 277 -1.58 -45.47 0.51
N GLY A 278 -2.76 -45.04 0.04
CA GLY A 278 -4.03 -45.32 0.71
C GLY A 278 -4.40 -44.36 1.86
N VAL A 279 -3.50 -43.53 2.38
CA VAL A 279 -3.88 -42.43 3.27
C VAL A 279 -4.49 -41.31 2.42
N LEU A 280 -5.82 -41.12 2.52
CA LEU A 280 -6.50 -40.01 1.84
C LEU A 280 -6.13 -38.69 2.51
N ASP A 281 -6.07 -38.71 3.84
CA ASP A 281 -5.84 -37.52 4.65
C ASP A 281 -5.32 -37.83 6.07
N ALA A 282 -4.65 -36.83 6.64
CA ALA A 282 -4.14 -36.83 8.01
C ALA A 282 -4.23 -35.41 8.58
N THR A 283 -4.87 -35.23 9.73
CA THR A 283 -4.99 -33.96 10.47
C THR A 283 -4.56 -34.12 11.91
N VAL A 284 -4.07 -33.05 12.54
CA VAL A 284 -3.84 -33.02 14.00
C VAL A 284 -5.08 -32.44 14.67
N ARG A 285 -5.61 -33.14 15.67
CA ARG A 285 -6.79 -32.71 16.44
C ARG A 285 -6.82 -33.45 17.78
N ASP A 286 -7.26 -32.80 18.85
CA ASP A 286 -7.49 -33.44 20.15
C ASP A 286 -6.26 -34.22 20.68
N GLY A 287 -5.06 -33.67 20.42
CA GLY A 287 -3.76 -34.25 20.83
C GLY A 287 -3.32 -35.47 20.01
N ARG A 288 -4.06 -35.83 18.95
CA ARG A 288 -3.88 -37.05 18.17
C ARG A 288 -3.79 -36.76 16.67
N VAL A 289 -3.33 -37.74 15.90
CA VAL A 289 -3.40 -37.68 14.44
C VAL A 289 -4.66 -38.39 13.97
N HIS A 290 -5.61 -37.62 13.48
CA HIS A 290 -6.83 -38.12 12.86
C HIS A 290 -6.52 -38.49 11.40
N LEU A 291 -6.68 -39.77 11.08
CA LEU A 291 -6.44 -40.33 9.76
C LEU A 291 -7.75 -40.65 9.06
N LEU A 292 -7.72 -40.52 7.74
CA LEU A 292 -8.74 -41.03 6.83
C LEU A 292 -8.06 -41.91 5.77
N CYS A 293 -8.41 -43.19 5.78
CA CYS A 293 -7.90 -44.19 4.86
C CYS A 293 -8.83 -44.40 3.66
N ALA A 294 -8.29 -44.90 2.55
CA ALA A 294 -9.06 -45.24 1.36
C ALA A 294 -9.98 -46.44 1.59
N THR A 295 -9.51 -47.41 2.39
CA THR A 295 -10.27 -48.58 2.86
C THR A 295 -9.95 -48.87 4.33
N PRO A 296 -10.81 -49.59 5.08
CA PRO A 296 -10.55 -49.94 6.48
C PRO A 296 -9.23 -50.72 6.69
N ARG A 297 -8.88 -51.61 5.74
CA ARG A 297 -7.66 -52.44 5.80
C ARG A 297 -6.37 -51.67 5.55
N THR A 298 -6.44 -50.45 5.04
CA THR A 298 -5.23 -49.64 4.75
C THR A 298 -4.36 -49.48 6.01
N VAL A 299 -5.00 -49.37 7.19
CA VAL A 299 -4.34 -49.24 8.48
C VAL A 299 -3.36 -50.38 8.77
N GLU A 300 -3.66 -51.61 8.35
CA GLU A 300 -2.81 -52.79 8.55
C GLU A 300 -1.45 -52.68 7.81
N SER A 301 -1.33 -51.73 6.86
CA SER A 301 -0.13 -51.46 6.07
C SER A 301 0.58 -50.14 6.39
N LEU A 302 0.12 -49.40 7.40
CA LEU A 302 0.71 -48.11 7.75
C LEU A 302 1.98 -48.27 8.62
N PRO A 303 3.04 -47.46 8.38
CA PRO A 303 4.24 -47.50 9.20
C PRO A 303 4.02 -46.85 10.58
N GLY A 304 4.02 -47.65 11.64
CA GLY A 304 4.04 -47.19 13.03
C GLY A 304 3.59 -48.26 14.03
N ASP A 305 4.21 -48.28 15.22
CA ASP A 305 3.93 -49.28 16.28
C ASP A 305 2.75 -48.88 17.21
N GLY A 306 2.14 -47.71 16.98
CA GLY A 306 1.05 -47.18 17.80
C GLY A 306 -0.33 -47.78 17.46
N PRO A 307 -1.22 -47.99 18.45
CA PRO A 307 -2.55 -48.54 18.21
C PRO A 307 -3.47 -47.55 17.47
N PHE A 308 -3.91 -47.94 16.27
CA PHE A 308 -4.86 -47.16 15.46
C PHE A 308 -6.30 -47.26 16.01
N MET A 309 -6.68 -46.29 16.85
CA MET A 309 -8.01 -46.12 17.44
C MET A 309 -9.12 -45.89 16.38
N PRO A 310 -10.16 -46.72 16.15
CA PRO A 310 -11.30 -46.28 15.35
C PRO A 310 -11.95 -45.03 15.93
N ARG A 311 -12.30 -44.04 15.09
CA ARG A 311 -12.95 -42.79 15.53
C ARG A 311 -14.25 -42.51 14.76
N PRO A 312 -15.17 -41.69 15.29
CA PRO A 312 -16.30 -41.19 14.52
C PRO A 312 -15.84 -40.37 13.30
N LEU A 313 -16.63 -40.46 12.23
CA LEU A 313 -16.51 -39.65 11.02
C LEU A 313 -17.12 -38.26 11.24
N ARG A 314 -16.54 -37.24 10.59
CA ARG A 314 -17.09 -35.87 10.48
C ARG A 314 -17.31 -35.50 9.02
N PHE A 315 -18.14 -34.50 8.74
CA PHE A 315 -18.36 -33.93 7.40
C PHE A 315 -17.04 -33.65 6.66
N GLU A 316 -16.04 -33.15 7.38
CA GLU A 316 -14.67 -32.94 6.92
C GLU A 316 -14.05 -34.18 6.23
N ASP A 317 -14.26 -35.38 6.77
CA ASP A 317 -13.77 -36.64 6.19
C ASP A 317 -14.43 -36.92 4.83
N GLY A 318 -15.76 -36.74 4.76
CA GLY A 318 -16.54 -36.87 3.52
C GLY A 318 -16.09 -35.89 2.44
N PHE A 319 -15.89 -34.63 2.82
CA PHE A 319 -15.36 -33.59 1.95
C PHE A 319 -13.97 -33.95 1.40
N MET A 320 -13.04 -34.39 2.26
CA MET A 320 -11.69 -34.74 1.84
C MET A 320 -11.66 -35.98 0.94
N ALA A 321 -12.48 -37.01 1.23
CA ALA A 321 -12.62 -38.18 0.37
C ALA A 321 -13.14 -37.82 -1.03
N LEU A 322 -14.13 -36.92 -1.11
CA LEU A 322 -14.73 -36.46 -2.38
C LEU A 322 -13.68 -35.82 -3.31
N PHE A 323 -12.82 -34.94 -2.78
CA PHE A 323 -11.74 -34.31 -3.55
C PHE A 323 -10.58 -35.26 -3.87
N ARG A 324 -10.36 -36.31 -3.07
CA ARG A 324 -9.29 -37.30 -3.32
C ARG A 324 -9.67 -38.31 -4.39
N ARG A 325 -10.90 -38.84 -4.38
CA ARG A 325 -11.39 -39.79 -5.40
C ARG A 325 -11.24 -39.19 -6.81
N ARG A 326 -11.74 -37.97 -7.03
CA ARG A 326 -11.64 -37.27 -8.32
C ARG A 326 -10.21 -37.01 -8.81
N ARG A 327 -9.23 -36.84 -7.90
CA ARG A 327 -7.81 -36.75 -8.25
C ARG A 327 -7.22 -38.08 -8.71
N ALA A 328 -7.73 -39.21 -8.24
CA ALA A 328 -7.36 -40.53 -8.76
C ALA A 328 -8.01 -40.81 -10.14
N ASP A 329 -9.20 -40.26 -10.38
CA ASP A 329 -9.93 -40.34 -11.66
C ASP A 329 -9.35 -39.43 -12.78
N GLY A 330 -8.18 -38.81 -12.56
CA GLY A 330 -7.44 -38.06 -13.59
C GLY A 330 -7.83 -36.59 -13.79
N GLU A 331 -8.91 -36.09 -13.18
CA GLU A 331 -9.27 -34.68 -13.23
C GLU A 331 -8.55 -33.86 -12.14
N THR A 332 -7.39 -33.30 -12.47
CA THR A 332 -6.84 -32.18 -11.68
C THR A 332 -7.83 -31.01 -11.67
N PRO A 333 -8.05 -30.33 -10.52
CA PRO A 333 -8.67 -29.01 -10.53
C PRO A 333 -7.78 -28.09 -11.36
N SER A 334 -8.26 -27.68 -12.53
CA SER A 334 -7.49 -26.82 -13.42
C SER A 334 -7.27 -25.46 -12.78
N ALA A 335 -6.00 -25.08 -12.60
CA ALA A 335 -5.66 -23.67 -12.72
C ALA A 335 -6.08 -23.22 -14.14
N PRO A 336 -6.57 -22.00 -14.33
CA PRO A 336 -7.05 -21.57 -15.65
C PRO A 336 -5.93 -21.68 -16.69
N ASP A 337 -6.17 -22.47 -17.74
CA ASP A 337 -5.19 -22.75 -18.78
C ASP A 337 -4.70 -21.47 -19.46
N ALA A 338 -3.43 -21.14 -19.23
CA ALA A 338 -2.75 -19.99 -19.81
C ALA A 338 -1.49 -20.43 -20.58
N ALA A 339 -1.63 -21.47 -21.41
CA ALA A 339 -0.63 -21.89 -22.40
C ALA A 339 -1.17 -21.58 -23.80
N GLY A 340 -0.62 -20.54 -24.45
CA GLY A 340 -1.16 -20.03 -25.71
C GLY A 340 -0.31 -18.94 -26.34
N GLU A 341 0.91 -19.33 -26.76
CA GLU A 341 1.88 -18.70 -27.66
C GLU A 341 2.08 -17.17 -27.65
N GLY A 342 3.35 -16.76 -27.63
CA GLY A 342 3.75 -15.37 -27.41
C GLY A 342 3.43 -14.43 -28.57
N GLN A 343 2.95 -13.24 -28.21
CA GLN A 343 3.21 -11.96 -28.89
C GLN A 343 2.80 -10.81 -27.97
N ASN A 344 3.51 -9.68 -28.05
CA ASN A 344 3.30 -8.49 -27.23
C ASN A 344 1.86 -7.98 -27.31
N LEU A 345 1.33 -7.41 -26.21
CA LEU A 345 0.53 -6.16 -26.19
C LEU A 345 0.20 -5.69 -24.76
N THR A 346 -0.31 -4.46 -24.67
CA THR A 346 -0.29 -3.57 -23.49
C THR A 346 -1.44 -3.73 -22.48
N HIS A 347 -1.16 -3.24 -21.27
CA HIS A 347 -2.03 -3.03 -20.09
C HIS A 347 -3.54 -2.81 -20.30
N VAL A 348 -4.36 -3.48 -19.48
CA VAL A 348 -5.55 -2.91 -18.79
C VAL A 348 -5.69 -3.59 -17.40
N ALA A 349 -6.02 -2.82 -16.35
CA ALA A 349 -6.33 -3.33 -15.00
C ALA A 349 -7.85 -3.55 -14.82
N PRO A 350 -8.31 -4.45 -13.93
CA PRO A 350 -9.75 -4.62 -13.68
C PRO A 350 -10.33 -3.34 -13.07
N ALA A 351 -11.42 -2.84 -13.66
CA ALA A 351 -12.06 -1.59 -13.24
C ALA A 351 -12.82 -1.75 -11.92
N GLU A 352 -12.57 -0.83 -10.99
CA GLU A 352 -13.52 -0.49 -9.93
C GLU A 352 -14.62 0.37 -10.56
N ALA A 353 -15.88 0.07 -10.25
CA ALA A 353 -17.03 0.73 -10.87
C ALA A 353 -17.38 2.03 -10.13
N ASP A 354 -16.66 3.10 -10.45
CA ASP A 354 -17.05 4.46 -10.07
C ASP A 354 -18.16 4.96 -11.02
N VAL A 355 -19.32 5.32 -10.47
CA VAL A 355 -20.51 5.69 -11.27
C VAL A 355 -20.60 7.20 -11.42
N SER A 356 -20.02 7.74 -12.51
CA SER A 356 -20.32 9.09 -12.99
C SER A 356 -19.88 9.31 -14.45
N GLY A 357 -20.62 10.13 -15.20
CA GLY A 357 -20.07 10.85 -16.38
C GLY A 357 -20.27 10.23 -17.76
N ALA A 358 -21.38 10.63 -18.40
CA ALA A 358 -21.80 10.36 -19.78
C ALA A 358 -20.86 10.81 -20.95
N LEU A 359 -21.23 10.33 -22.15
CA LEU A 359 -21.00 10.91 -23.52
C LEU A 359 -19.67 10.66 -24.29
N GLY A 360 -19.81 10.05 -25.48
CA GLY A 360 -19.31 10.70 -26.73
C GLY A 360 -18.33 9.95 -27.67
N ALA A 361 -18.74 9.78 -28.93
CA ALA A 361 -17.94 9.80 -30.18
C ALA A 361 -16.95 8.67 -30.58
N SER A 362 -17.42 7.80 -31.49
CA SER A 362 -16.95 7.68 -32.90
C SER A 362 -15.43 7.65 -33.26
N GLY A 363 -14.99 6.53 -33.86
CA GLY A 363 -14.53 6.54 -35.27
C GLY A 363 -13.11 6.08 -35.64
N ALA A 364 -13.04 5.03 -36.50
CA ALA A 364 -12.03 4.79 -37.58
C ALA A 364 -10.51 4.66 -37.23
N SER A 365 -9.62 4.10 -38.07
CA SER A 365 -9.66 3.04 -39.10
C SER A 365 -8.22 2.70 -39.57
N GLY A 366 -7.97 1.45 -40.00
CA GLY A 366 -6.71 1.03 -40.67
C GLY A 366 -5.47 0.88 -39.75
N GLY A 367 -4.42 0.14 -40.13
CA GLY A 367 -4.19 -0.67 -41.33
C GLY A 367 -2.70 -0.76 -41.70
N VAL A 368 -2.34 -1.76 -42.52
CA VAL A 368 -1.06 -1.95 -43.24
C VAL A 368 0.07 -2.77 -42.55
N ALA A 369 0.37 -3.87 -43.23
CA ALA A 369 1.41 -4.87 -43.07
C ALA A 369 2.89 -4.41 -43.23
N GLY A 370 3.83 -5.32 -42.91
CA GLY A 370 4.93 -5.59 -43.84
C GLY A 370 6.27 -6.17 -43.31
N ARG A 371 6.57 -7.42 -43.75
CA ARG A 371 7.93 -7.95 -44.10
C ARG A 371 9.01 -8.09 -43.00
N VAL A 372 10.10 -8.88 -43.14
CA VAL A 372 10.48 -10.14 -43.86
C VAL A 372 11.87 -10.59 -43.34
N GLY A 373 12.21 -11.89 -43.37
CA GLY A 373 13.60 -12.42 -43.31
C GLY A 373 13.84 -13.40 -42.15
N ARG A 374 14.12 -14.69 -42.41
CA ARG A 374 15.41 -15.33 -42.82
C ARG A 374 16.47 -15.38 -41.69
N ALA A 375 17.25 -16.45 -41.48
CA ALA A 375 17.19 -17.86 -41.93
C ALA A 375 18.29 -18.70 -41.22
N GLY A 376 17.97 -19.92 -40.76
CA GLY A 376 18.87 -21.09 -40.57
C GLY A 376 20.12 -20.98 -39.66
N PRO A 377 20.96 -22.04 -39.60
CA PRO A 377 20.54 -23.43 -39.33
C PRO A 377 21.51 -24.27 -38.44
N ASP A 378 21.08 -25.50 -38.13
CA ASP A 378 21.85 -26.76 -38.18
C ASP A 378 22.71 -27.37 -37.03
N MET A 379 22.72 -28.72 -37.06
CA MET A 379 23.66 -29.75 -36.53
C MET A 379 23.44 -30.30 -35.09
N LEU A 380 23.00 -31.57 -34.92
CA LEU A 380 23.75 -32.86 -34.84
C LEU A 380 24.54 -33.02 -33.50
N GLU A 381 24.69 -34.16 -32.81
CA GLU A 381 24.22 -35.57 -32.87
C GLU A 381 24.56 -36.24 -31.50
N GLY A 382 24.05 -37.44 -31.13
CA GLY A 382 24.62 -38.18 -29.98
C GLY A 382 23.76 -39.23 -29.25
N ARG A 383 24.01 -40.51 -29.55
CA ARG A 383 23.33 -41.76 -29.12
C ARG A 383 23.33 -42.14 -27.62
N ASP A 384 22.29 -42.92 -27.28
CA ASP A 384 22.24 -44.21 -26.55
C ASP A 384 23.27 -44.54 -25.42
N ASP A 385 22.77 -44.99 -24.25
CA ASP A 385 22.72 -46.45 -23.99
C ASP A 385 21.89 -46.84 -22.73
N LEU A 386 21.40 -48.08 -22.71
CA LEU A 386 20.57 -48.68 -21.64
C LEU A 386 21.40 -49.65 -20.77
N ARG A 387 21.16 -49.72 -19.44
CA ARG A 387 21.24 -51.00 -18.68
C ARG A 387 20.71 -50.94 -17.23
N THR A 388 20.09 -52.06 -16.84
CA THR A 388 19.55 -52.37 -15.51
C THR A 388 20.57 -53.12 -14.64
N VAL A 389 20.54 -52.92 -13.31
CA VAL A 389 21.24 -53.77 -12.32
C VAL A 389 20.37 -53.95 -11.06
N THR A 390 20.37 -55.17 -10.51
CA THR A 390 19.64 -55.62 -9.31
C THR A 390 20.49 -55.57 -8.03
N PRO A 391 19.89 -55.63 -6.82
CA PRO A 391 20.62 -55.62 -5.54
C PRO A 391 20.99 -57.04 -5.02
N PRO A 392 22.10 -57.19 -4.28
CA PRO A 392 22.46 -58.38 -3.50
C PRO A 392 22.07 -58.28 -1.99
N PRO A 393 22.18 -59.36 -1.18
CA PRO A 393 21.22 -59.61 -0.10
C PRO A 393 21.75 -59.57 1.36
N VAL A 394 20.83 -59.96 2.26
CA VAL A 394 20.85 -60.15 3.73
C VAL A 394 22.03 -60.98 4.27
N GLY A 395 22.40 -60.75 5.53
CA GLY A 395 23.12 -61.68 6.40
C GLY A 395 22.54 -61.71 7.82
N ASP A 396 22.41 -62.90 8.40
CA ASP A 396 21.83 -63.19 9.72
C ASP A 396 22.83 -62.97 10.90
N GLY A 397 22.32 -62.94 12.14
CA GLY A 397 23.15 -62.95 13.36
C GLY A 397 22.39 -62.90 14.69
N ASP A 398 22.31 -64.05 15.37
CA ASP A 398 21.66 -64.32 16.67
C ASP A 398 21.98 -63.38 17.85
N GLY A 399 21.08 -63.31 18.86
CA GLY A 399 21.35 -62.61 20.13
C GLY A 399 20.24 -62.73 21.20
N ALA A 400 20.13 -63.89 21.85
CA ALA A 400 19.03 -64.26 22.77
C ALA A 400 18.89 -63.46 24.10
N SER A 401 17.69 -63.60 24.70
CA SER A 401 17.38 -63.53 26.17
C SER A 401 17.39 -62.14 26.85
N SER A 402 16.62 -61.86 27.91
CA SER A 402 15.42 -62.50 28.50
C SER A 402 14.78 -61.58 29.55
N SER A 403 13.46 -61.72 29.76
CA SER A 403 12.71 -61.47 31.02
C SER A 403 13.17 -60.40 32.03
N ALA A 404 12.25 -59.52 32.44
CA ALA A 404 11.45 -59.79 33.65
C ALA A 404 10.48 -58.64 33.99
N SER A 405 9.18 -58.92 33.98
CA SER A 405 8.14 -58.06 34.56
C SER A 405 8.14 -58.19 36.09
N ARG A 406 7.98 -57.08 36.82
CA ARG A 406 7.30 -57.08 38.14
C ARG A 406 6.61 -55.72 38.43
N PRO A 407 5.53 -55.68 39.24
CA PRO A 407 4.50 -54.65 39.12
C PRO A 407 4.10 -53.94 40.43
N VAL A 408 3.05 -53.09 40.36
CA VAL A 408 2.27 -52.50 41.49
C VAL A 408 3.09 -51.41 42.24
N VAL A 409 2.57 -50.26 42.71
CA VAL A 409 1.40 -50.03 43.59
C VAL A 409 0.76 -48.65 43.37
N LEU A 410 -0.58 -48.60 43.47
CA LEU A 410 -1.39 -47.38 43.61
C LEU A 410 -1.38 -46.88 45.07
N ALA A 411 -1.21 -45.57 45.28
CA ALA A 411 -1.52 -44.89 46.55
C ALA A 411 -2.20 -43.54 46.26
N SER A 412 -3.07 -43.09 47.18
CA SER A 412 -4.07 -42.05 46.95
C SER A 412 -3.98 -40.88 47.92
N SER A 413 -4.71 -39.80 47.57
CA SER A 413 -5.13 -38.68 48.43
C SER A 413 -4.12 -37.56 48.72
N GLY A 414 -4.63 -36.32 48.73
CA GLY A 414 -3.88 -35.11 49.05
C GLY A 414 -4.43 -33.89 48.32
N ASN A 415 -5.50 -33.29 48.84
CA ASN A 415 -6.10 -32.05 48.31
C ASN A 415 -5.57 -30.86 49.11
N ASP A 416 -4.77 -29.98 48.51
CA ASP A 416 -4.31 -28.77 49.18
C ASP A 416 -4.17 -27.56 48.24
N THR A 417 -4.43 -26.38 48.82
CA THR A 417 -4.56 -25.10 48.11
C THR A 417 -3.22 -24.52 47.65
N VAL A 418 -3.11 -24.18 46.36
CA VAL A 418 -1.91 -23.52 45.81
C VAL A 418 -2.09 -22.01 45.75
N THR A 419 -1.50 -21.31 46.71
CA THR A 419 -1.05 -19.92 46.52
C THR A 419 0.30 -19.91 45.81
N GLY A 420 0.53 -18.91 44.96
CA GLY A 420 1.61 -18.96 43.97
C GLY A 420 3.01 -19.10 44.55
N HIS A 421 3.76 -20.08 44.03
CA HIS A 421 5.22 -20.13 44.04
C HIS A 421 5.70 -20.59 42.66
N SER A 422 6.79 -20.00 42.19
CA SER A 422 7.46 -20.38 40.94
C SER A 422 8.19 -21.72 41.14
N SER A 423 7.56 -22.83 40.78
CA SER A 423 8.22 -24.14 40.74
C SER A 423 8.65 -24.48 39.32
N GLU A 424 9.94 -24.78 39.14
CA GLU A 424 10.47 -25.40 37.92
C GLU A 424 9.99 -26.85 37.80
N GLY A 425 8.75 -27.04 37.38
CA GLY A 425 8.20 -28.34 36.99
C GLY A 425 8.58 -28.66 35.54
N ALA A 426 9.36 -29.72 35.32
CA ALA A 426 9.70 -30.18 33.98
C ALA A 426 8.45 -30.70 33.25
N HIS A 427 7.97 -29.97 32.24
CA HIS A 427 6.84 -30.40 31.41
C HIS A 427 7.23 -31.62 30.54
N PRO A 428 6.48 -32.74 30.54
CA PRO A 428 6.95 -34.03 30.00
C PRO A 428 7.18 -34.12 28.48
N HIS A 429 6.78 -33.11 27.70
CA HIS A 429 6.83 -33.11 26.23
C HIS A 429 7.65 -31.94 25.64
N ALA A 430 8.63 -31.44 26.38
CA ALA A 430 9.52 -30.38 25.93
C ALA A 430 10.41 -30.81 24.75
N VAL A 431 10.31 -30.10 23.60
CA VAL A 431 11.32 -30.16 22.53
C VAL A 431 12.70 -29.83 23.11
N PRO A 432 13.69 -30.73 23.07
CA PRO A 432 15.01 -30.47 23.65
C PRO A 432 15.80 -29.47 22.79
N GLY A 433 16.17 -28.33 23.36
CA GLY A 433 17.00 -27.35 22.65
C GLY A 433 17.17 -26.03 23.41
N PRO A 434 18.17 -25.21 23.04
CA PRO A 434 18.37 -23.89 23.62
C PRO A 434 17.22 -22.95 23.24
N ALA A 435 16.89 -22.02 24.15
CA ALA A 435 15.98 -20.92 23.87
C ALA A 435 16.58 -20.02 22.77
N LEU A 436 15.87 -19.89 21.65
CA LEU A 436 16.26 -19.07 20.51
C LEU A 436 15.57 -17.69 20.54
N VAL A 437 14.40 -17.61 21.17
CA VAL A 437 13.73 -16.35 21.52
C VAL A 437 13.47 -16.33 23.03
N GLU A 438 13.86 -15.25 23.69
CA GLU A 438 13.60 -15.00 25.11
C GLU A 438 12.82 -13.70 25.29
N VAL A 439 11.67 -13.78 25.97
CA VAL A 439 10.81 -12.64 26.29
C VAL A 439 10.65 -12.56 27.81
N ARG A 440 10.98 -11.41 28.40
CA ARG A 440 10.83 -11.18 29.85
C ARG A 440 10.20 -9.81 30.12
N GLY A 441 9.09 -9.80 30.86
CA GLY A 441 8.39 -8.61 31.34
C GLY A 441 7.96 -7.62 30.25
N LEU A 442 7.52 -8.13 29.09
CA LEU A 442 7.30 -7.32 27.90
C LEU A 442 6.05 -6.44 28.06
N GLU A 443 6.21 -5.12 27.97
CA GLU A 443 5.11 -4.16 27.96
C GLU A 443 5.08 -3.30 26.69
N ARG A 444 3.88 -2.92 26.24
CA ARG A 444 3.68 -1.85 25.24
C ARG A 444 2.51 -0.94 25.63
N ARG A 445 2.78 0.37 25.72
CA ARG A 445 1.76 1.42 25.99
C ARG A 445 1.70 2.46 24.85
N PHE A 446 0.52 2.63 24.26
CA PHE A 446 0.22 3.65 23.26
C PHE A 446 -0.54 4.79 23.94
N GLY A 447 0.16 5.84 24.37
CA GLY A 447 -0.41 6.85 25.25
C GLY A 447 -0.91 6.22 26.55
N ALA A 448 -2.19 6.42 26.88
CA ALA A 448 -2.84 5.79 28.04
C ALA A 448 -3.18 4.30 27.83
N PHE A 449 -3.32 3.83 26.58
CA PHE A 449 -3.73 2.46 26.30
C PHE A 449 -2.57 1.47 26.46
N ARG A 450 -2.70 0.50 27.37
CA ARG A 450 -1.74 -0.60 27.52
C ARG A 450 -2.18 -1.78 26.65
N ALA A 451 -1.41 -2.07 25.59
CA ALA A 451 -1.72 -3.11 24.61
C ALA A 451 -1.09 -4.48 24.95
N VAL A 452 -0.01 -4.48 25.74
CA VAL A 452 0.67 -5.68 26.25
C VAL A 452 1.13 -5.40 27.69
N HIS A 453 0.88 -6.33 28.61
CA HIS A 453 1.17 -6.24 30.03
C HIS A 453 1.98 -7.45 30.50
N ASP A 454 3.24 -7.24 30.92
CA ASP A 454 4.09 -8.20 31.62
C ASP A 454 4.17 -9.61 30.97
N VAL A 455 4.23 -9.67 29.64
CA VAL A 455 4.27 -10.95 28.92
C VAL A 455 5.69 -11.52 28.95
N SER A 456 5.83 -12.77 29.40
CA SER A 456 7.09 -13.51 29.47
C SER A 456 6.93 -14.93 28.92
N PHE A 457 7.82 -15.36 28.02
CA PHE A 457 7.88 -16.72 27.45
C PHE A 457 9.22 -16.98 26.72
N ASP A 458 9.51 -18.26 26.47
CA ASP A 458 10.64 -18.75 25.67
C ASP A 458 10.17 -19.53 24.43
N VAL A 459 10.93 -19.46 23.34
CA VAL A 459 10.77 -20.35 22.16
C VAL A 459 12.10 -21.02 21.86
N ARG A 460 12.07 -22.35 21.76
CA ARG A 460 13.23 -23.22 21.57
C ARG A 460 13.53 -23.47 20.09
N GLN A 461 14.76 -23.87 19.79
CA GLN A 461 15.15 -24.12 18.41
C GLN A 461 14.36 -25.29 17.79
N GLY A 462 13.74 -25.07 16.63
CA GLY A 462 12.94 -26.06 15.89
C GLY A 462 11.49 -26.20 16.36
N GLU A 463 11.09 -25.44 17.39
CA GLU A 463 9.73 -25.38 17.91
C GLU A 463 8.79 -24.61 16.98
N VAL A 464 7.55 -25.08 16.85
CA VAL A 464 6.42 -24.33 16.28
C VAL A 464 5.61 -23.73 17.44
N PHE A 465 5.75 -22.42 17.65
CA PHE A 465 5.15 -21.69 18.77
C PHE A 465 3.96 -20.84 18.32
N GLY A 466 2.80 -21.09 18.93
CA GLY A 466 1.54 -20.39 18.63
C GLY A 466 1.28 -19.19 19.55
N LEU A 467 0.90 -18.05 18.97
CA LEU A 467 0.31 -16.92 19.67
C LEU A 467 -1.20 -16.90 19.36
N LEU A 468 -2.00 -17.37 20.32
CA LEU A 468 -3.46 -17.50 20.23
C LEU A 468 -4.14 -16.41 21.08
N GLY A 469 -5.34 -15.98 20.71
CA GLY A 469 -6.05 -14.91 21.42
C GLY A 469 -7.14 -14.25 20.57
N PRO A 470 -8.16 -13.62 21.17
CA PRO A 470 -9.18 -12.90 20.43
C PRO A 470 -8.60 -11.65 19.71
N ASN A 471 -9.43 -11.01 18.90
CA ASN A 471 -9.07 -9.73 18.28
C ASN A 471 -8.84 -8.66 19.36
N GLY A 472 -7.75 -7.89 19.24
CA GLY A 472 -7.34 -6.91 20.24
C GLY A 472 -6.55 -7.46 21.45
N ALA A 473 -6.28 -8.77 21.53
CA ALA A 473 -5.58 -9.39 22.66
C ALA A 473 -4.09 -9.04 22.82
N GLY A 474 -3.51 -8.20 21.95
CA GLY A 474 -2.08 -7.87 21.93
C GLY A 474 -1.24 -8.73 20.98
N LYS A 475 -1.79 -9.79 20.35
CA LYS A 475 -1.06 -10.73 19.44
C LYS A 475 -0.09 -10.03 18.49
N SER A 476 -0.61 -9.22 17.56
CA SER A 476 0.18 -8.53 16.52
C SER A 476 1.08 -7.44 17.11
N THR A 477 0.74 -6.88 18.28
CA THR A 477 1.60 -5.93 19.02
C THR A 477 2.84 -6.64 19.55
N THR A 478 2.67 -7.79 20.22
CA THR A 478 3.75 -8.68 20.63
C THR A 478 4.57 -9.12 19.42
N PHE A 479 3.91 -9.57 18.34
CA PHE A 479 4.56 -10.02 17.12
C PHE A 479 5.47 -8.95 16.47
N ARG A 480 4.99 -7.71 16.37
CA ARG A 480 5.78 -6.58 15.87
C ARG A 480 6.95 -6.23 16.79
N MET A 481 6.84 -6.48 18.10
CA MET A 481 7.99 -6.39 19.01
C MET A 481 8.99 -7.52 18.73
N LEU A 482 8.54 -8.79 18.58
CA LEU A 482 9.39 -9.93 18.22
C LEU A 482 10.14 -9.75 16.89
N CYS A 483 9.53 -9.10 15.89
CA CYS A 483 10.20 -8.76 14.62
C CYS A 483 11.10 -7.51 14.72
N GLY A 484 11.15 -6.84 15.88
CA GLY A 484 11.86 -5.58 16.10
C GLY A 484 11.30 -4.40 15.29
N LEU A 485 10.04 -4.48 14.85
CA LEU A 485 9.32 -3.44 14.09
C LEU A 485 8.72 -2.37 15.02
N LEU A 486 8.40 -2.77 16.25
CA LEU A 486 7.84 -1.94 17.32
C LEU A 486 8.76 -2.04 18.55
N PRO A 487 9.21 -0.93 19.17
CA PRO A 487 9.98 -1.01 20.40
C PRO A 487 9.07 -1.33 21.61
N PRO A 488 9.51 -2.17 22.56
CA PRO A 488 8.82 -2.32 23.82
C PRO A 488 8.93 -1.06 24.68
N THR A 489 7.91 -0.81 25.50
CA THR A 489 7.90 0.26 26.52
C THR A 489 8.70 -0.17 27.75
N ALA A 490 8.56 -1.42 28.18
CA ALA A 490 9.35 -2.05 29.23
C ALA A 490 9.61 -3.54 28.90
N GLY A 491 10.51 -4.17 29.65
CA GLY A 491 10.93 -5.55 29.42
C GLY A 491 12.15 -5.70 28.49
N THR A 492 12.58 -6.95 28.35
CA THR A 492 13.73 -7.36 27.53
C THR A 492 13.34 -8.45 26.54
N LEU A 493 13.94 -8.39 25.35
CA LEU A 493 13.62 -9.27 24.24
C LEU A 493 14.89 -9.65 23.47
N ARG A 494 15.18 -10.95 23.38
CA ARG A 494 16.32 -11.50 22.64
C ARG A 494 15.85 -12.47 21.56
N VAL A 495 16.48 -12.41 20.39
CA VAL A 495 16.18 -13.23 19.23
C VAL A 495 17.50 -13.67 18.61
N GLY A 496 17.74 -14.99 18.51
CA GLY A 496 19.02 -15.53 18.05
C GLY A 496 20.19 -15.26 19.01
N GLY A 497 19.93 -15.11 20.31
CA GLY A 497 20.91 -14.66 21.30
C GLY A 497 21.22 -13.15 21.27
N VAL A 498 20.58 -12.39 20.38
CA VAL A 498 20.84 -10.96 20.15
C VAL A 498 19.68 -10.11 20.68
N ASP A 499 19.97 -9.06 21.44
CA ASP A 499 18.96 -8.09 21.88
C ASP A 499 18.51 -7.20 20.70
N LEU A 500 17.20 -7.19 20.42
CA LEU A 500 16.63 -6.43 19.30
C LEU A 500 16.69 -4.90 19.50
N ARG A 501 16.91 -4.41 20.72
CA ARG A 501 17.11 -2.97 21.00
C ARG A 501 18.49 -2.49 20.55
N THR A 502 19.51 -3.35 20.59
CA THR A 502 20.92 -2.97 20.35
C THR A 502 21.44 -3.43 18.99
N ALA A 503 21.04 -4.61 18.51
CA ALA A 503 21.61 -5.23 17.32
C ALA A 503 20.56 -5.81 16.35
N ALA A 504 19.45 -5.09 16.17
CA ALA A 504 18.34 -5.43 15.28
C ALA A 504 18.75 -5.85 13.84
N ALA A 505 19.81 -5.27 13.28
CA ALA A 505 20.25 -5.59 11.92
C ALA A 505 20.86 -6.99 11.80
N GLU A 506 21.45 -7.52 12.86
CA GLU A 506 22.03 -8.88 12.88
C GLU A 506 20.93 -9.93 13.05
N ALA A 507 20.06 -9.74 14.05
CA ALA A 507 18.89 -10.61 14.23
C ALA A 507 18.04 -10.70 12.95
N ARG A 508 17.81 -9.57 12.26
CA ARG A 508 17.09 -9.49 10.99
C ARG A 508 17.71 -10.28 9.82
N ARG A 509 19.01 -10.63 9.87
CA ARG A 509 19.62 -11.53 8.86
C ARG A 509 19.21 -12.99 9.05
N GLN A 510 18.80 -13.38 10.26
CA GLN A 510 18.47 -14.76 10.62
C GLN A 510 16.96 -15.01 10.65
N VAL A 511 16.16 -13.96 10.41
CA VAL A 511 14.70 -13.93 10.49
C VAL A 511 14.08 -13.90 9.10
N GLY A 512 13.09 -14.76 8.86
CA GLY A 512 12.09 -14.63 7.80
C GLY A 512 10.79 -14.11 8.40
N TYR A 513 10.06 -13.27 7.67
CA TYR A 513 8.81 -12.69 8.12
C TYR A 513 7.79 -12.63 6.99
N VAL A 514 6.58 -13.11 7.28
CA VAL A 514 5.41 -13.02 6.41
C VAL A 514 4.34 -12.23 7.15
N ALA A 515 4.00 -11.04 6.63
CA ALA A 515 3.01 -10.16 7.22
C ALA A 515 1.57 -10.61 6.92
N GLN A 516 0.63 -10.19 7.78
CA GLN A 516 -0.82 -10.42 7.62
C GLN A 516 -1.36 -9.86 6.30
N ARG A 517 -0.84 -8.71 5.85
CA ARG A 517 -1.14 -8.15 4.53
C ARG A 517 0.00 -8.48 3.55
N PHE A 518 -0.36 -8.79 2.32
CA PHE A 518 0.60 -9.01 1.24
C PHE A 518 1.49 -7.77 1.06
N SER A 519 2.79 -7.93 1.31
CA SER A 519 3.76 -6.85 1.49
C SER A 519 4.86 -6.84 0.42
N GLN A 520 4.71 -7.68 -0.60
CA GLN A 520 5.59 -7.77 -1.76
C GLN A 520 5.15 -6.78 -2.85
N TYR A 521 6.04 -6.48 -3.79
CA TYR A 521 5.80 -5.42 -4.77
C TYR A 521 4.86 -5.88 -5.88
N GLY A 522 3.58 -5.50 -5.77
CA GLY A 522 2.53 -5.95 -6.70
C GLY A 522 2.76 -5.57 -8.18
N GLY A 523 3.45 -4.46 -8.45
CA GLY A 523 3.81 -4.01 -9.81
C GLY A 523 5.11 -4.63 -10.36
N LEU A 524 5.76 -5.51 -9.61
CA LEU A 524 6.88 -6.33 -10.06
C LEU A 524 6.42 -7.78 -10.28
N SER A 525 7.08 -8.52 -11.15
CA SER A 525 6.78 -9.93 -11.37
C SER A 525 7.15 -10.80 -10.16
N VAL A 526 6.67 -12.05 -10.12
CA VAL A 526 7.14 -13.08 -9.17
C VAL A 526 8.67 -13.15 -9.18
N ARG A 527 9.27 -13.25 -10.37
CA ARG A 527 10.71 -13.35 -10.56
C ARG A 527 11.46 -12.12 -10.07
N GLU A 528 10.98 -10.92 -10.39
CA GLU A 528 11.58 -9.65 -9.96
C GLU A 528 11.51 -9.46 -8.43
N ASN A 529 10.42 -9.90 -7.79
CA ASN A 529 10.33 -9.93 -6.32
C ASN A 529 11.39 -10.87 -5.73
N LEU A 530 11.49 -12.11 -6.23
CA LEU A 530 12.50 -13.06 -5.76
C LEU A 530 13.93 -12.55 -5.99
N ASP A 531 14.22 -11.98 -7.17
CA ASP A 531 15.50 -11.36 -7.51
C ASP A 531 15.86 -10.18 -6.58
N PHE A 532 14.87 -9.38 -6.17
CA PHE A 532 15.02 -8.27 -5.22
C PHE A 532 15.30 -8.77 -3.80
N TYR A 533 14.47 -9.65 -3.25
CA TYR A 533 14.64 -10.15 -1.88
C TYR A 533 15.94 -10.96 -1.74
N ALA A 534 16.32 -11.74 -2.76
CA ALA A 534 17.63 -12.40 -2.80
C ALA A 534 18.79 -11.39 -2.70
N GLY A 535 18.72 -10.28 -3.42
CA GLY A 535 19.70 -9.19 -3.32
C GLY A 535 19.67 -8.46 -1.97
N ALA A 536 18.49 -8.26 -1.38
CA ALA A 536 18.30 -7.62 -0.08
C ALA A 536 18.96 -8.43 1.07
N TYR A 537 18.89 -9.76 1.01
CA TYR A 537 19.55 -10.66 1.95
C TYR A 537 21.01 -11.03 1.57
N GLY A 538 21.49 -10.63 0.39
CA GLY A 538 22.90 -10.78 0.00
C GLY A 538 23.27 -12.05 -0.79
N LEU A 539 22.29 -12.78 -1.33
CA LEU A 539 22.53 -13.97 -2.16
C LEU A 539 23.12 -13.57 -3.53
N ARG A 540 24.13 -14.33 -4.01
CA ARG A 540 24.85 -14.09 -5.28
C ARG A 540 25.10 -15.37 -6.08
N GLY A 541 25.55 -15.19 -7.32
CA GLY A 541 26.12 -16.26 -8.17
C GLY A 541 25.20 -17.48 -8.35
N ALA A 542 25.79 -18.67 -8.29
CA ALA A 542 25.07 -19.94 -8.36
C ALA A 542 24.01 -20.06 -7.26
N ARG A 543 24.37 -19.78 -6.00
CA ARG A 543 23.48 -19.91 -4.83
C ARG A 543 22.21 -19.06 -4.97
N ARG A 544 22.31 -17.85 -5.51
CA ARG A 544 21.14 -17.00 -5.83
C ARG A 544 20.21 -17.67 -6.84
N ASN A 545 20.76 -18.20 -7.93
CA ASN A 545 19.95 -18.82 -8.98
C ASN A 545 19.31 -20.12 -8.49
N GLU A 546 20.05 -20.92 -7.72
CA GLU A 546 19.58 -22.13 -7.05
C GLU A 546 18.40 -21.84 -6.10
N ARG A 547 18.56 -20.87 -5.16
CA ARG A 547 17.49 -20.50 -4.22
C ARG A 547 16.27 -19.90 -4.92
N ILE A 548 16.45 -19.18 -6.03
CA ILE A 548 15.33 -18.67 -6.83
C ILE A 548 14.63 -19.80 -7.60
N LEU A 549 15.36 -20.78 -8.13
CA LEU A 549 14.78 -21.93 -8.82
C LEU A 549 13.98 -22.79 -7.82
N TRP A 550 14.58 -23.13 -6.68
CA TRP A 550 13.90 -23.76 -5.54
C TRP A 550 12.61 -23.00 -5.16
N ALA A 551 12.68 -21.67 -5.03
CA ALA A 551 11.51 -20.86 -4.70
C ALA A 551 10.41 -20.90 -5.77
N LEU A 552 10.75 -21.08 -7.04
CA LEU A 552 9.78 -21.20 -8.14
C LEU A 552 9.16 -22.60 -8.22
N GLU A 553 9.96 -23.64 -7.99
CA GLU A 553 9.55 -25.05 -8.07
C GLU A 553 8.79 -25.48 -6.83
N GLU A 554 9.42 -25.38 -5.65
CA GLU A 554 8.88 -25.86 -4.37
C GLU A 554 7.52 -25.20 -4.07
N MET A 555 7.41 -23.90 -4.31
CA MET A 555 6.17 -23.14 -4.05
C MET A 555 5.15 -23.22 -5.20
N GLY A 556 5.47 -23.88 -6.32
CA GLY A 556 4.59 -23.96 -7.49
C GLY A 556 4.31 -22.59 -8.12
N LEU A 557 5.35 -21.75 -8.21
CA LEU A 557 5.30 -20.40 -8.77
C LEU A 557 5.90 -20.32 -10.18
N ALA A 558 6.53 -21.39 -10.69
CA ALA A 558 7.13 -21.42 -12.02
C ALA A 558 6.19 -20.97 -13.17
N PRO A 559 4.90 -21.37 -13.24
CA PRO A 559 3.98 -20.86 -14.28
C PRO A 559 3.67 -19.36 -14.17
N TRP A 560 3.86 -18.79 -12.97
CA TRP A 560 3.55 -17.41 -12.63
C TRP A 560 4.78 -16.50 -12.63
N ARG A 561 5.95 -17.04 -13.00
CA ARG A 561 7.28 -16.41 -12.91
C ARG A 561 7.31 -14.96 -13.39
N ASP A 562 6.73 -14.69 -14.55
CA ASP A 562 6.78 -13.37 -15.20
C ASP A 562 5.46 -12.59 -15.01
N THR A 563 4.49 -13.14 -14.27
CA THR A 563 3.23 -12.47 -13.89
C THR A 563 3.45 -11.46 -12.76
N ALA A 564 2.80 -10.31 -12.87
CA ALA A 564 2.80 -9.27 -11.83
C ALA A 564 2.26 -9.81 -10.49
N ALA A 565 3.00 -9.61 -9.40
CA ALA A 565 2.70 -10.21 -8.11
C ALA A 565 1.35 -9.76 -7.52
N GLY A 566 0.86 -8.57 -7.91
CA GLY A 566 -0.43 -8.03 -7.48
C GLY A 566 -1.64 -8.74 -8.08
N THR A 567 -1.51 -9.34 -9.28
CA THR A 567 -2.61 -10.02 -9.99
C THR A 567 -2.71 -11.51 -9.66
N LEU A 568 -1.79 -12.04 -8.86
CA LEU A 568 -1.83 -13.44 -8.41
C LEU A 568 -3.06 -13.73 -7.51
N PRO A 569 -3.65 -14.94 -7.60
CA PRO A 569 -4.63 -15.41 -6.63
C PRO A 569 -4.07 -15.42 -5.19
N LEU A 570 -4.93 -15.31 -4.18
CA LEU A 570 -4.53 -15.14 -2.77
C LEU A 570 -3.53 -16.20 -2.28
N GLY A 571 -3.82 -17.48 -2.50
CA GLY A 571 -2.90 -18.58 -2.15
C GLY A 571 -1.55 -18.50 -2.85
N HIS A 572 -1.47 -18.01 -4.10
CA HIS A 572 -0.20 -17.80 -4.79
C HIS A 572 0.56 -16.58 -4.27
N ARG A 573 -0.14 -15.53 -3.83
CA ARG A 573 0.47 -14.38 -3.13
C ARG A 573 1.11 -14.79 -1.80
N GLN A 574 0.43 -15.59 -0.99
CA GLN A 574 0.99 -16.13 0.26
C GLN A 574 2.21 -17.02 0.00
N ARG A 575 2.16 -17.88 -1.04
CA ARG A 575 3.33 -18.68 -1.46
C ARG A 575 4.51 -17.83 -1.90
N LEU A 576 4.29 -16.73 -2.63
CA LEU A 576 5.36 -15.78 -2.96
C LEU A 576 5.91 -15.08 -1.71
N ALA A 577 5.05 -14.69 -0.78
CA ALA A 577 5.48 -14.06 0.47
C ALA A 577 6.35 -15.01 1.31
N LEU A 578 5.92 -16.28 1.44
CA LEU A 578 6.68 -17.35 2.10
C LEU A 578 8.00 -17.65 1.35
N ALA A 579 7.99 -17.69 0.02
CA ALA A 579 9.19 -17.86 -0.80
C ALA A 579 10.22 -16.76 -0.50
N CYS A 580 9.81 -15.49 -0.56
CA CYS A 580 10.65 -14.34 -0.26
C CYS A 580 11.19 -14.36 1.18
N ALA A 581 10.42 -14.87 2.15
CA ALA A 581 10.84 -15.03 3.54
C ALA A 581 11.82 -16.20 3.77
N LEU A 582 11.87 -17.18 2.86
CA LEU A 582 12.71 -18.39 2.97
C LEU A 582 13.93 -18.39 2.03
N LEU A 583 14.06 -17.44 1.11
CA LEU A 583 15.18 -17.36 0.15
C LEU A 583 16.55 -17.49 0.83
N HIS A 584 16.75 -16.80 1.95
CA HIS A 584 18.00 -16.72 2.73
C HIS A 584 18.14 -17.77 3.84
N GLU A 585 17.24 -18.75 3.88
CA GLU A 585 17.26 -19.90 4.80
C GLU A 585 17.29 -19.47 6.29
N PRO A 586 16.30 -18.70 6.75
CA PRO A 586 16.28 -18.15 8.10
C PRO A 586 16.27 -19.25 9.16
N ARG A 587 16.81 -18.94 10.35
CA ARG A 587 16.72 -19.81 11.53
C ARG A 587 15.37 -19.67 12.24
N ILE A 588 14.71 -18.53 12.05
CA ILE A 588 13.43 -18.18 12.67
C ILE A 588 12.47 -17.66 11.59
N LEU A 589 11.27 -18.22 11.50
CA LEU A 589 10.22 -17.80 10.58
C LEU A 589 9.02 -17.27 11.37
N PHE A 590 8.69 -15.99 11.15
CA PHE A 590 7.50 -15.35 11.69
C PHE A 590 6.37 -15.36 10.65
N LEU A 591 5.22 -15.93 11.02
CA LEU A 591 3.99 -15.98 10.22
C LEU A 591 2.86 -15.22 10.93
N ASP A 592 2.48 -14.03 10.44
CA ASP A 592 1.39 -13.23 11.03
C ASP A 592 0.03 -13.55 10.35
N GLU A 593 -0.82 -14.37 10.97
CA GLU A 593 -2.17 -14.79 10.49
C GLU A 593 -2.26 -15.19 8.99
N VAL A 594 -1.18 -15.78 8.46
CA VAL A 594 -0.93 -15.96 7.02
C VAL A 594 -1.91 -16.89 6.28
N THR A 595 -2.66 -17.69 7.02
CA THR A 595 -3.66 -18.66 6.57
C THR A 595 -5.09 -18.14 6.66
N SER A 596 -5.30 -16.91 7.16
CA SER A 596 -6.64 -16.31 7.23
C SER A 596 -7.20 -16.04 5.84
N GLY A 597 -8.48 -16.38 5.64
CA GLY A 597 -9.17 -16.27 4.35
C GLY A 597 -8.67 -17.26 3.28
N VAL A 598 -8.03 -18.37 3.67
CA VAL A 598 -7.55 -19.44 2.78
C VAL A 598 -8.44 -20.68 2.94
N ASP A 599 -8.79 -21.30 1.81
CA ASP A 599 -9.58 -22.54 1.81
C ASP A 599 -8.89 -23.71 2.55
N PRO A 600 -9.66 -24.70 3.06
CA PRO A 600 -9.11 -25.83 3.83
C PRO A 600 -8.02 -26.62 3.11
N LEU A 601 -8.13 -26.86 1.79
CA LEU A 601 -7.15 -27.65 1.04
C LEU A 601 -5.83 -26.90 0.90
N ALA A 602 -5.89 -25.59 0.63
CA ALA A 602 -4.73 -24.73 0.59
C ALA A 602 -4.10 -24.54 1.98
N ARG A 603 -4.90 -24.40 3.05
CA ARG A 603 -4.44 -24.33 4.45
C ARG A 603 -3.67 -25.60 4.86
N ARG A 604 -4.20 -26.78 4.54
CA ARG A 604 -3.51 -28.07 4.77
C ARG A 604 -2.23 -28.21 3.96
N ALA A 605 -2.22 -27.74 2.70
CA ALA A 605 -1.00 -27.71 1.90
C ALA A 605 0.05 -26.72 2.43
N PHE A 606 -0.36 -25.64 3.09
CA PHE A 606 0.51 -24.71 3.79
C PHE A 606 1.13 -25.35 5.04
N TRP A 607 0.30 -25.89 5.96
CA TRP A 607 0.78 -26.51 7.20
C TRP A 607 1.73 -27.68 6.98
N ARG A 608 1.52 -28.50 5.93
CA ARG A 608 2.49 -29.55 5.53
C ARG A 608 3.90 -29.03 5.29
N ARG A 609 4.03 -27.83 4.70
CA ARG A 609 5.31 -27.17 4.42
C ARG A 609 5.93 -26.60 5.69
N ILE A 610 5.11 -25.98 6.53
CA ILE A 610 5.53 -25.48 7.85
C ILE A 610 6.09 -26.61 8.72
N THR A 611 5.42 -27.76 8.79
CA THR A 611 5.93 -28.93 9.51
C THR A 611 7.24 -29.47 8.93
N GLY A 612 7.39 -29.48 7.60
CA GLY A 612 8.66 -29.85 6.95
C GLY A 612 9.81 -28.90 7.33
N LEU A 613 9.58 -27.59 7.27
CA LEU A 613 10.56 -26.56 7.66
C LEU A 613 10.95 -26.66 9.14
N ALA A 614 9.99 -26.95 10.02
CA ALA A 614 10.24 -27.15 11.45
C ALA A 614 11.16 -28.36 11.69
N ARG A 615 10.88 -29.49 11.03
CA ARG A 615 11.71 -30.70 11.05
C ARG A 615 13.13 -30.45 10.54
N ASP A 616 13.27 -29.63 9.49
CA ASP A 616 14.56 -29.19 8.96
C ASP A 616 15.33 -28.29 9.94
N GLY A 617 14.70 -27.83 11.03
CA GLY A 617 15.31 -27.12 12.16
C GLY A 617 15.05 -25.61 12.16
N VAL A 618 14.11 -25.13 11.34
CA VAL A 618 13.63 -23.75 11.37
C VAL A 618 12.68 -23.58 12.56
N THR A 619 12.90 -22.57 13.38
CA THR A 619 12.00 -22.22 14.48
C THR A 619 10.85 -21.38 13.94
N ILE A 620 9.61 -21.70 14.26
CA ILE A 620 8.45 -21.05 13.63
C ILE A 620 7.58 -20.41 14.70
N ILE A 621 7.26 -19.13 14.54
CA ILE A 621 6.37 -18.40 15.44
C ILE A 621 5.18 -17.91 14.62
N VAL A 622 3.98 -18.35 14.98
CA VAL A 622 2.74 -18.08 14.25
C VAL A 622 1.74 -17.33 15.13
N THR A 623 1.11 -16.28 14.60
CA THR A 623 -0.14 -15.76 15.19
C THR A 623 -1.32 -16.43 14.49
N THR A 624 -2.30 -16.87 15.25
CA THR A 624 -3.55 -17.39 14.67
C THR A 624 -4.75 -17.08 15.56
N HIS A 625 -5.92 -17.01 14.93
CA HIS A 625 -7.24 -17.06 15.55
C HIS A 625 -8.01 -18.35 15.18
N PHE A 626 -7.39 -19.24 14.39
CA PHE A 626 -7.91 -20.55 14.05
C PHE A 626 -7.43 -21.56 15.10
N LEU A 627 -8.38 -22.12 15.85
CA LEU A 627 -8.08 -23.07 16.91
C LEU A 627 -7.54 -24.41 16.36
N GLU A 628 -8.00 -24.82 15.18
CA GLU A 628 -7.44 -25.96 14.44
C GLU A 628 -5.94 -25.80 14.15
N GLU A 629 -5.45 -24.56 14.01
CA GLU A 629 -4.04 -24.29 13.73
C GLU A 629 -3.17 -24.32 14.99
N ALA A 630 -3.77 -24.02 16.15
CA ALA A 630 -3.09 -24.13 17.43
C ALA A 630 -2.72 -25.60 17.76
N GLU A 631 -3.47 -26.58 17.26
CA GLU A 631 -3.17 -28.02 17.39
C GLU A 631 -1.87 -28.44 16.68
N TYR A 632 -1.40 -27.68 15.68
CA TYR A 632 -0.13 -27.96 14.98
C TYR A 632 1.10 -27.42 15.74
N CYS A 633 0.90 -26.59 16.76
CA CYS A 633 1.96 -25.99 17.55
C CYS A 633 2.50 -26.97 18.61
N ASP A 634 3.81 -26.93 18.88
CA ASP A 634 4.40 -27.61 20.03
C ASP A 634 3.87 -27.03 21.34
N ARG A 635 3.92 -25.70 21.42
CA ARG A 635 3.43 -24.91 22.55
C ARG A 635 2.69 -23.69 22.01
N LEU A 636 1.74 -23.19 22.78
CA LEU A 636 1.04 -21.96 22.49
C LEU A 636 0.90 -21.10 23.75
N ALA A 637 0.90 -19.79 23.52
CA ALA A 637 0.57 -18.75 24.47
C ALA A 637 -0.82 -18.21 24.17
N VAL A 638 -1.73 -18.33 25.14
CA VAL A 638 -3.08 -17.76 25.08
C VAL A 638 -3.04 -16.35 25.66
N LEU A 639 -3.24 -15.34 24.80
CA LEU A 639 -3.29 -13.94 25.17
C LEU A 639 -4.74 -13.44 25.26
N ALA A 640 -5.04 -12.60 26.25
CA ALA A 640 -6.28 -11.82 26.31
C ALA A 640 -6.05 -10.51 27.07
N GLY A 641 -6.64 -9.40 26.60
CA GLY A 641 -6.48 -8.08 27.27
C GLY A 641 -5.04 -7.55 27.32
N GLY A 642 -4.11 -8.12 26.55
CA GLY A 642 -2.68 -7.82 26.61
C GLY A 642 -1.89 -8.66 27.63
N GLU A 643 -2.55 -9.53 28.39
CA GLU A 643 -1.95 -10.44 29.37
C GLU A 643 -1.85 -11.88 28.83
N LEU A 644 -0.94 -12.68 29.40
CA LEU A 644 -0.79 -14.11 29.14
C LEU A 644 -1.68 -14.91 30.11
N LEU A 645 -2.68 -15.62 29.58
CA LEU A 645 -3.62 -16.44 30.36
C LEU A 645 -3.13 -17.88 30.57
N ALA A 646 -2.45 -18.45 29.57
CA ALA A 646 -1.93 -19.81 29.60
C ALA A 646 -0.72 -19.94 28.66
N LEU A 647 0.21 -20.82 29.02
CA LEU A 647 1.39 -21.16 28.24
C LEU A 647 1.67 -22.66 28.42
N GLY A 648 1.71 -23.43 27.32
CA GLY A 648 1.93 -24.87 27.37
C GLY A 648 1.67 -25.54 26.02
N THR A 649 1.70 -26.86 25.99
CA THR A 649 1.26 -27.65 24.83
C THR A 649 -0.26 -27.50 24.60
N PRO A 650 -0.80 -27.88 23.42
CA PRO A 650 -2.24 -27.97 23.20
C PRO A 650 -2.99 -28.79 24.28
N ASP A 651 -2.36 -29.84 24.81
CA ASP A 651 -2.93 -30.68 25.87
C ASP A 651 -2.87 -30.03 27.25
N ASP A 652 -1.80 -29.29 27.58
CA ASP A 652 -1.73 -28.48 28.80
C ASP A 652 -2.84 -27.41 28.81
N VAL A 653 -3.07 -26.75 27.67
CA VAL A 653 -4.11 -25.72 27.53
C VAL A 653 -5.52 -26.32 27.62
N ARG A 654 -5.76 -27.50 27.02
CA ARG A 654 -6.99 -28.29 27.23
C ARG A 654 -7.24 -28.54 28.72
N ALA A 655 -6.24 -29.06 29.42
CA ALA A 655 -6.33 -29.38 30.84
C ALA A 655 -6.62 -28.15 31.72
N LEU A 656 -5.96 -27.01 31.47
CA LEU A 656 -6.19 -25.73 32.15
C LEU A 656 -7.61 -25.18 31.93
N GLY A 657 -8.14 -25.33 30.71
CA GLY A 657 -9.51 -24.93 30.38
C GLY A 657 -10.58 -25.86 30.97
N GLY A 658 -10.26 -27.15 31.15
CA GLY A 658 -11.23 -28.18 31.54
C GLY A 658 -12.16 -28.61 30.40
N GLY A 659 -11.78 -28.34 29.15
CA GLY A 659 -12.55 -28.69 27.95
C GLY A 659 -12.05 -29.97 27.28
N THR A 660 -12.88 -30.58 26.44
CA THR A 660 -12.48 -31.75 25.63
C THR A 660 -11.70 -31.33 24.39
N SER A 661 -12.00 -30.14 23.86
CA SER A 661 -11.32 -29.53 22.72
C SER A 661 -10.54 -28.26 23.13
N ILE A 662 -9.56 -27.87 22.31
CA ILE A 662 -8.83 -26.61 22.50
C ILE A 662 -9.76 -25.38 22.38
N GLU A 663 -10.88 -25.50 21.68
CA GLU A 663 -11.89 -24.44 21.54
C GLU A 663 -12.65 -24.18 22.84
N GLU A 664 -13.20 -25.22 23.45
CA GLU A 664 -13.88 -25.13 24.74
C GLU A 664 -12.93 -24.59 25.82
N ALA A 665 -11.69 -25.06 25.83
CA ALA A 665 -10.67 -24.61 26.75
C ALA A 665 -10.32 -23.12 26.57
N PHE A 666 -10.12 -22.68 25.32
CA PHE A 666 -9.86 -21.29 24.98
C PHE A 666 -11.01 -20.36 25.38
N ILE A 667 -12.25 -20.71 25.02
CA ILE A 667 -13.45 -19.95 25.40
C ILE A 667 -13.53 -19.84 26.93
N THR A 668 -13.40 -20.96 27.64
CA THR A 668 -13.45 -20.99 29.11
C THR A 668 -12.39 -20.11 29.77
N LEU A 669 -11.14 -20.11 29.26
CA LEU A 669 -10.07 -19.26 29.79
C LEU A 669 -10.36 -17.76 29.57
N VAL A 670 -10.84 -17.39 28.38
CA VAL A 670 -11.18 -15.99 28.05
C VAL A 670 -12.41 -15.51 28.83
N GLU A 671 -13.42 -16.35 29.01
CA GLU A 671 -14.63 -16.03 29.78
C GLU A 671 -14.33 -15.90 31.29
N ARG A 672 -13.53 -16.80 31.88
CA ARG A 672 -13.04 -16.66 33.26
C ARG A 672 -12.31 -15.33 33.47
N ARG A 673 -11.50 -14.89 32.50
CA ARG A 673 -10.81 -13.58 32.56
C ARG A 673 -11.78 -12.40 32.48
N ARG A 674 -12.84 -12.48 31.67
CA ARG A 674 -13.92 -11.47 31.58
C ARG A 674 -14.79 -11.41 32.83
N ALA A 675 -15.03 -12.54 33.48
CA ALA A 675 -15.86 -12.65 34.69
C ALA A 675 -15.13 -12.22 35.97
N SER A 676 -13.79 -12.16 35.96
CA SER A 676 -12.97 -11.81 37.12
C SER A 676 -12.87 -10.29 37.31
N PRO A 677 -13.43 -9.69 38.38
CA PRO A 677 -13.56 -8.23 38.52
C PRO A 677 -12.25 -7.47 38.81
N GLN A 678 -11.09 -8.14 38.82
CA GLN A 678 -9.77 -7.52 39.08
C GLN A 678 -8.98 -7.14 37.82
N GLY A 679 -9.48 -7.44 36.62
CA GLY A 679 -9.12 -6.64 35.45
C GLY A 679 -10.37 -5.92 35.00
N GLY A 680 -10.31 -4.59 34.90
CA GLY A 680 -11.44 -3.83 34.41
C GLY A 680 -11.90 -4.33 33.05
N ALA A 681 -13.19 -4.11 32.74
CA ALA A 681 -13.63 -3.97 31.35
C ALA A 681 -12.61 -3.07 30.61
N PRO A 682 -12.34 -3.27 29.30
CA PRO A 682 -11.25 -2.60 28.58
C PRO A 682 -11.41 -1.06 28.57
N ALA A 683 -10.98 -0.44 29.66
CA ALA A 683 -10.94 0.99 29.93
C ALA A 683 -9.67 1.53 29.27
N GLY A 684 -9.71 1.48 27.94
CA GLY A 684 -8.55 1.58 27.07
C GLY A 684 -8.87 2.05 25.67
N GLU A 685 -10.11 2.49 25.40
CA GLU A 685 -10.34 3.45 24.33
C GLU A 685 -10.23 4.85 24.93
N SER A 686 -9.05 5.44 24.80
CA SER A 686 -8.82 6.81 25.24
C SER A 686 -9.72 7.77 24.46
N THR A 687 -10.54 8.51 25.20
CA THR A 687 -11.00 9.85 24.86
C THR A 687 -9.80 10.76 24.61
N SER A 688 -9.25 10.73 23.39
CA SER A 688 -8.45 11.83 22.86
C SER A 688 -9.43 12.86 22.29
N GLY A 689 -9.75 13.88 23.08
CA GLY A 689 -10.42 15.05 22.56
C GLY A 689 -9.44 15.86 21.72
N ASP A 690 -9.59 15.84 20.40
CA ASP A 690 -9.22 16.97 19.56
C ASP A 690 -10.48 17.81 19.38
N ALA A 691 -10.56 18.92 20.13
CA ALA A 691 -11.57 19.94 19.89
C ALA A 691 -11.19 20.69 18.61
N ALA A 692 -11.87 20.38 17.50
CA ALA A 692 -11.76 21.15 16.29
C ALA A 692 -12.28 22.58 16.54
N VAL A 693 -11.41 23.58 16.38
CA VAL A 693 -11.83 24.98 16.30
C VAL A 693 -12.42 25.22 14.91
N VAL A 694 -13.76 25.22 14.84
CA VAL A 694 -14.53 25.88 13.78
C VAL A 694 -15.68 26.63 14.47
N PRO A 695 -15.77 27.97 14.40
CA PRO A 695 -16.90 28.71 14.95
C PRO A 695 -18.16 28.48 14.12
N ASP A 696 -19.30 28.48 14.79
CA ASP A 696 -20.61 28.18 14.21
C ASP A 696 -21.10 29.17 13.14
N SER A 697 -22.00 28.65 12.31
CA SER A 697 -22.66 29.32 11.20
C SER A 697 -23.58 30.48 11.59
N LEU A 698 -23.72 31.43 10.65
CA LEU A 698 -24.72 32.50 10.65
C LEU A 698 -26.15 31.98 10.83
N GLY A 699 -26.86 32.49 11.85
CA GLY A 699 -28.31 32.46 11.96
C GLY A 699 -28.91 33.85 11.73
N LEU A 700 -30.05 33.93 11.04
CA LEU A 700 -30.71 35.17 10.66
C LEU A 700 -31.78 35.62 11.68
N GLU A 701 -31.92 36.95 11.78
CA GLU A 701 -33.10 37.74 12.20
C GLU A 701 -33.67 37.64 13.63
N GLY A 702 -33.88 38.82 14.25
CA GLY A 702 -34.93 39.01 15.28
C GLY A 702 -34.53 39.91 16.47
N PRO A 703 -35.13 41.11 16.67
CA PRO A 703 -34.53 42.14 17.53
C PRO A 703 -35.30 42.45 18.84
N GLN A 704 -34.59 43.03 19.84
CA GLN A 704 -35.00 44.20 20.68
C GLN A 704 -34.01 44.45 21.86
N GLY A 705 -33.98 45.69 22.39
CA GLY A 705 -33.71 45.89 23.83
C GLY A 705 -32.37 46.53 24.30
N GLU A 706 -32.14 47.79 23.93
CA GLU A 706 -31.73 48.90 24.81
C GLU A 706 -30.70 48.80 25.99
N THR A 707 -29.87 49.86 26.05
CA THR A 707 -29.35 50.59 27.24
C THR A 707 -28.12 50.12 28.06
N THR A 708 -27.08 50.98 28.01
CA THR A 708 -26.23 51.51 29.12
C THR A 708 -25.31 50.56 29.93
N GLY A 709 -24.08 50.95 30.33
CA GLY A 709 -23.32 52.18 30.04
C GLY A 709 -21.92 52.22 30.71
N LEU A 710 -21.00 52.97 30.08
CA LEU A 710 -19.79 53.67 30.60
C LEU A 710 -18.92 53.14 31.78
N SER A 711 -17.59 53.24 31.54
CA SER A 711 -16.49 53.44 32.52
C SER A 711 -16.00 52.19 33.30
N SER A 712 -14.75 52.09 33.79
CA SER A 712 -13.51 52.87 33.58
C SER A 712 -12.26 52.06 34.01
N SER A 713 -11.08 52.39 33.46
CA SER A 713 -9.74 52.03 34.00
C SER A 713 -9.29 53.07 35.07
N PRO A 714 -8.07 53.08 35.69
CA PRO A 714 -6.87 52.23 35.54
C PRO A 714 -6.05 51.90 36.84
N GLY A 715 -4.87 51.27 36.70
CA GLY A 715 -3.78 51.21 37.70
C GLY A 715 -3.86 50.07 38.75
N THR A 716 -2.77 49.61 39.41
CA THR A 716 -1.35 50.02 39.41
C THR A 716 -0.43 48.84 39.82
N SER A 717 0.87 48.90 39.47
CA SER A 717 2.00 47.96 39.74
C SER A 717 2.41 47.88 41.25
N PRO A 718 3.54 47.23 41.73
CA PRO A 718 4.72 46.66 41.03
C PRO A 718 5.42 45.38 41.62
N GLU A 719 6.51 44.92 40.95
CA GLU A 719 7.76 44.28 41.47
C GLU A 719 7.69 42.98 42.33
N THR A 720 8.68 42.06 42.43
CA THR A 720 10.10 41.93 41.98
C THR A 720 10.46 40.43 41.72
N SER A 721 11.72 40.12 41.32
CA SER A 721 12.22 38.76 40.96
C SER A 721 13.38 38.31 41.90
N PRO A 722 14.16 37.22 41.64
CA PRO A 722 13.86 35.79 41.89
C PRO A 722 14.87 35.07 42.84
N ALA A 723 14.55 33.86 43.35
CA ALA A 723 15.54 32.94 43.95
C ALA A 723 15.16 31.45 43.87
N ARG A 724 16.17 30.56 43.99
CA ARG A 724 16.08 29.08 43.93
C ARG A 724 15.83 28.46 45.31
N LEU A 725 15.36 27.20 45.38
CA LEU A 725 15.86 26.16 46.32
C LEU A 725 15.36 24.73 46.01
N SER A 726 15.90 23.75 46.74
CA SER A 726 15.99 22.30 46.48
C SER A 726 14.75 21.45 46.87
N PRO A 727 14.67 20.16 46.46
CA PRO A 727 13.67 19.19 46.95
C PRO A 727 14.10 18.45 48.23
N PRO A 728 13.17 17.82 48.99
CA PRO A 728 13.47 17.05 50.21
C PRO A 728 13.53 15.52 50.02
N SER A 729 14.16 14.86 51.01
CA SER A 729 14.26 13.41 51.29
C SER A 729 13.12 12.92 52.23
N HIS A 730 12.95 11.68 52.71
CA HIS A 730 13.83 10.52 53.01
C HIS A 730 13.03 9.18 53.08
N ASP A 731 13.74 8.03 52.99
CA ASP A 731 13.55 6.68 53.63
C ASP A 731 12.20 5.92 53.52
N ASP A 732 12.09 4.58 53.56
CA ASP A 732 12.86 3.51 54.23
C ASP A 732 13.20 2.28 53.35
N ALA A 733 14.31 1.58 53.71
CA ALA A 733 14.58 0.17 53.35
C ALA A 733 15.67 -0.47 54.26
N PRO A 734 15.61 -1.77 54.60
CA PRO A 734 16.75 -2.54 55.15
C PRO A 734 17.47 -3.34 54.03
N SER A 735 18.75 -3.07 53.73
CA SER A 735 19.97 -3.80 54.18
C SER A 735 19.94 -5.32 53.89
N PHE A 736 20.91 -5.94 53.20
CA PHE A 736 22.37 -6.08 53.45
C PHE A 736 23.11 -6.40 52.10
N THR A 737 24.45 -6.35 51.87
CA THR A 737 25.62 -5.70 52.51
C THR A 737 26.93 -5.98 51.69
N VAL A 738 27.79 -4.96 51.49
CA VAL A 738 29.28 -4.97 51.20
C VAL A 738 29.82 -5.81 50.01
N CYS A 739 30.34 -5.26 48.89
CA CYS A 739 31.58 -4.44 48.63
C CYS A 739 32.91 -5.23 48.51
N PRO A 740 34.00 -4.72 47.86
CA PRO A 740 34.16 -3.56 46.95
C PRO A 740 35.12 -3.75 45.71
N ALA A 741 35.27 -2.68 44.88
CA ALA A 741 36.49 -2.29 44.14
C ALA A 741 37.08 -3.18 43.01
N SER A 742 37.76 -2.69 41.95
CA SER A 742 37.96 -1.34 41.39
C SER A 742 38.59 -1.39 39.98
N SER A 743 38.79 -0.22 39.35
CA SER A 743 39.65 0.09 38.19
C SER A 743 39.15 -0.20 36.75
N ARG A 744 39.27 0.84 35.90
CA ARG A 744 39.41 0.75 34.44
C ARG A 744 40.92 0.86 34.12
N PRO A 745 41.41 0.35 32.98
CA PRO A 745 41.79 1.31 31.94
C PRO A 745 41.67 0.81 30.47
N GLY A 746 41.60 1.77 29.53
CA GLY A 746 42.37 1.77 28.27
C GLY A 746 41.98 0.83 27.10
N PRO A 747 42.03 1.30 25.84
CA PRO A 747 41.87 0.46 24.65
C PRO A 747 43.22 -0.02 24.07
N SER A 748 43.28 -1.26 23.56
CA SER A 748 44.37 -1.75 22.71
C SER A 748 43.92 -2.85 21.74
N HIS A 749 44.63 -2.98 20.61
CA HIS A 749 44.29 -3.82 19.44
C HIS A 749 44.90 -5.26 19.54
N PRO A 750 44.68 -6.18 18.58
CA PRO A 750 44.37 -7.58 18.89
C PRO A 750 45.56 -8.57 18.93
N GLY A 751 45.33 -9.71 19.58
CA GLY A 751 46.19 -10.91 19.61
C GLY A 751 45.33 -12.20 19.62
N PRO A 752 45.92 -13.38 19.36
CA PRO A 752 45.24 -14.45 18.60
C PRO A 752 44.45 -15.49 19.41
N SER A 753 43.71 -16.29 18.65
CA SER A 753 42.93 -17.48 18.99
C SER A 753 43.59 -18.50 19.93
N VAL A 754 42.80 -19.07 20.85
CA VAL A 754 43.00 -20.42 21.40
C VAL A 754 41.66 -21.18 21.41
N ASP A 755 41.79 -22.46 21.11
CA ASP A 755 40.80 -23.49 20.76
C ASP A 755 39.60 -23.75 21.68
N GLY A 756 38.47 -24.08 21.04
CA GLY A 756 38.05 -25.49 21.03
C GLY A 756 37.33 -26.08 22.25
N ALA A 757 36.13 -25.60 22.55
CA ALA A 757 35.16 -26.38 23.34
C ALA A 757 34.27 -27.22 22.40
N VAL A 758 34.53 -28.53 22.31
CA VAL A 758 33.74 -29.48 21.53
C VAL A 758 32.45 -29.84 22.29
N CYS A 759 31.28 -29.54 21.70
CA CYS A 759 30.01 -30.09 22.17
C CYS A 759 29.82 -31.53 21.64
N PRO A 760 29.18 -32.43 22.42
CA PRO A 760 29.02 -33.82 22.02
C PRO A 760 28.10 -33.97 20.80
N ALA A 761 28.45 -34.91 19.92
CA ALA A 761 27.67 -35.19 18.71
C ALA A 761 26.38 -35.95 19.04
N MET A 762 25.26 -35.46 18.51
CA MET A 762 24.02 -36.22 18.38
C MET A 762 24.01 -36.90 17.01
N GLU A 763 24.13 -38.23 16.98
CA GLU A 763 24.12 -38.99 15.74
C GLU A 763 22.71 -39.08 15.15
N GLY A 764 22.56 -38.58 13.94
CA GLY A 764 21.33 -38.67 13.14
C GLY A 764 21.59 -38.15 11.73
N ALA A 765 21.00 -38.79 10.71
CA ALA A 765 21.38 -38.58 9.31
C ALA A 765 21.32 -37.12 8.81
N GLY A 766 20.47 -36.26 9.41
CA GLY A 766 20.40 -34.83 9.09
C GLY A 766 21.54 -33.97 9.66
N GLY A 767 22.41 -34.51 10.52
CA GLY A 767 23.54 -33.77 11.11
C GLY A 767 24.65 -33.46 10.09
N ALA A 768 24.97 -34.41 9.21
CA ALA A 768 26.01 -34.26 8.20
C ALA A 768 25.67 -33.18 7.16
N GLU A 769 24.47 -33.23 6.57
CA GLU A 769 23.99 -32.18 5.66
C GLU A 769 23.95 -30.80 6.34
N ARG A 770 23.58 -30.72 7.64
CA ARG A 770 23.57 -29.44 8.37
C ARG A 770 24.98 -28.88 8.56
N ALA A 771 25.97 -29.72 8.85
CA ALA A 771 27.37 -29.30 8.93
C ALA A 771 27.90 -28.81 7.57
N GLU A 772 27.54 -29.50 6.48
CA GLU A 772 27.91 -29.11 5.12
C GLU A 772 27.20 -27.82 4.65
N ARG A 773 25.91 -27.67 4.95
CA ARG A 773 25.14 -26.42 4.73
C ARG A 773 25.68 -25.25 5.56
N ALA A 774 26.18 -25.49 6.78
CA ALA A 774 26.83 -24.48 7.60
C ALA A 774 28.22 -24.09 7.08
N ALA A 775 29.01 -25.07 6.62
CA ALA A 775 30.33 -24.85 6.03
C ALA A 775 30.26 -24.12 4.68
N THR A 776 29.25 -24.40 3.85
CA THR A 776 28.95 -23.61 2.64
C THR A 776 28.49 -22.20 2.99
N ARG A 777 27.69 -22.02 4.05
CA ARG A 777 27.31 -20.68 4.58
C ARG A 777 28.51 -19.81 4.95
N ALA A 778 29.53 -20.40 5.58
CA ALA A 778 30.78 -19.71 5.94
C ALA A 778 31.70 -19.44 4.72
N LYS A 779 31.61 -20.26 3.66
CA LYS A 779 32.40 -20.08 2.43
C LYS A 779 31.92 -18.92 1.55
N ASP A 780 30.66 -18.52 1.70
CA ASP A 780 30.03 -17.50 0.86
C ASP A 780 30.10 -16.08 1.46
N ASP A 781 30.77 -15.90 2.60
CA ASP A 781 30.77 -14.66 3.38
C ASP A 781 31.21 -13.44 2.55
N VAL A 782 30.24 -12.56 2.30
CA VAL A 782 30.38 -11.44 1.38
C VAL A 782 31.04 -10.28 2.10
N SER A 783 32.06 -9.65 1.50
CA SER A 783 32.69 -8.47 2.12
C SER A 783 31.63 -7.39 2.39
N PRO A 784 31.71 -6.63 3.51
CA PRO A 784 30.68 -5.68 3.88
C PRO A 784 30.34 -4.66 2.78
N LEU A 785 31.34 -4.30 1.97
CA LEU A 785 31.21 -3.43 0.80
C LEU A 785 30.46 -4.11 -0.36
N GLN A 786 30.77 -5.36 -0.70
CA GLN A 786 30.04 -6.10 -1.73
C GLN A 786 28.59 -6.32 -1.33
N ALA A 787 28.32 -6.67 -0.07
CA ALA A 787 26.96 -6.83 0.45
C ALA A 787 26.17 -5.51 0.38
N TYR A 788 26.81 -4.38 0.69
CA TYR A 788 26.23 -3.04 0.51
C TYR A 788 25.90 -2.76 -0.97
N LEU A 789 26.85 -2.98 -1.89
CA LEU A 789 26.66 -2.76 -3.33
C LEU A 789 25.54 -3.62 -3.92
N MET A 790 25.39 -4.86 -3.46
CA MET A 790 24.30 -5.76 -3.88
C MET A 790 22.92 -5.27 -3.44
N ARG A 791 22.77 -4.86 -2.17
CA ARG A 791 21.51 -4.27 -1.66
C ARG A 791 21.18 -2.96 -2.39
N MET A 792 22.17 -2.10 -2.59
CA MET A 792 22.04 -0.86 -3.36
C MET A 792 21.58 -1.12 -4.80
N ARG A 793 22.24 -2.06 -5.51
CA ARG A 793 21.83 -2.44 -6.87
C ARG A 793 20.41 -2.99 -6.91
N GLY A 794 20.02 -3.83 -5.95
CA GLY A 794 18.67 -4.38 -5.85
C GLY A 794 17.61 -3.28 -5.70
N LEU A 795 17.85 -2.32 -4.80
CA LEU A 795 16.99 -1.14 -4.63
C LEU A 795 16.91 -0.29 -5.91
N LEU A 796 18.05 0.05 -6.51
CA LEU A 796 18.11 0.88 -7.72
C LEU A 796 17.36 0.24 -8.91
N VAL A 797 17.53 -1.06 -9.14
CA VAL A 797 16.80 -1.80 -10.18
C VAL A 797 15.31 -1.86 -9.87
N LYS A 798 14.93 -2.10 -8.61
CA LYS A 798 13.52 -2.08 -8.17
C LYS A 798 12.85 -0.73 -8.46
N GLU A 799 13.50 0.36 -8.07
CA GLU A 799 12.96 1.72 -8.28
C GLU A 799 12.92 2.10 -9.76
N ALA A 800 13.96 1.78 -10.54
CA ALA A 800 13.96 2.04 -11.98
C ALA A 800 12.81 1.32 -12.71
N LEU A 801 12.57 0.03 -12.39
CA LEU A 801 11.44 -0.72 -12.91
C LEU A 801 10.08 -0.13 -12.47
N GLN A 802 9.99 0.36 -11.24
CA GLN A 802 8.77 1.00 -10.75
C GLN A 802 8.51 2.36 -11.41
N ILE A 803 9.54 3.17 -11.66
CA ILE A 803 9.42 4.45 -12.39
C ILE A 803 8.98 4.20 -13.84
N VAL A 804 9.60 3.24 -14.54
CA VAL A 804 9.26 2.92 -15.93
C VAL A 804 7.83 2.38 -16.07
N ARG A 805 7.31 1.71 -15.03
CA ARG A 805 5.92 1.19 -14.99
C ARG A 805 4.91 2.13 -14.34
N ASP A 806 5.34 3.28 -13.81
CA ASP A 806 4.47 4.29 -13.20
C ASP A 806 4.28 5.46 -14.17
N PRO A 807 3.19 5.49 -14.96
CA PRO A 807 2.96 6.54 -15.93
C PRO A 807 2.85 7.93 -15.29
N SER A 808 2.45 8.03 -14.02
CA SER A 808 2.36 9.30 -13.30
C SER A 808 3.75 9.91 -13.05
N SER A 809 4.75 9.09 -12.67
CA SER A 809 6.13 9.56 -12.50
C SER A 809 6.73 10.08 -13.81
N ILE A 810 6.48 9.38 -14.91
CA ILE A 810 6.94 9.78 -16.25
C ILE A 810 6.23 11.07 -16.71
N ALA A 811 4.90 11.16 -16.53
CA ALA A 811 4.12 12.34 -16.88
C ALA A 811 4.56 13.59 -16.11
N ILE A 812 4.81 13.47 -14.79
CA ILE A 812 5.34 14.57 -13.97
C ILE A 812 6.73 15.02 -14.47
N ALA A 813 7.62 14.09 -14.79
CA ALA A 813 9.00 14.41 -15.14
C ALA A 813 9.21 14.90 -16.58
N LEU A 814 8.41 14.44 -17.55
CA LEU A 814 8.63 14.69 -18.98
C LEU A 814 7.48 15.42 -19.68
N VAL A 815 6.22 15.16 -19.32
CA VAL A 815 5.05 15.77 -20.00
C VAL A 815 4.69 17.13 -19.38
N MET A 816 4.56 17.17 -18.05
CA MET A 816 4.26 18.40 -17.31
C MET A 816 5.20 19.58 -17.65
N PRO A 817 6.53 19.38 -17.82
CA PRO A 817 7.43 20.48 -18.14
C PRO A 817 7.20 21.07 -19.51
N VAL A 818 6.94 20.21 -20.51
CA VAL A 818 6.59 20.62 -21.88
C VAL A 818 5.32 21.46 -21.84
N VAL A 819 4.27 20.98 -21.16
CA VAL A 819 2.98 21.68 -21.04
C VAL A 819 3.15 23.02 -20.31
N LEU A 820 3.87 23.07 -19.19
CA LEU A 820 4.06 24.30 -18.42
C LEU A 820 4.95 25.32 -19.15
N LEU A 821 6.04 24.90 -19.82
CA LEU A 821 6.86 25.81 -20.64
C LEU A 821 6.07 26.33 -21.85
N LEU A 822 5.26 25.50 -22.51
CA LEU A 822 4.39 25.95 -23.60
C LEU A 822 3.34 26.95 -23.11
N LEU A 823 2.61 26.60 -22.05
CA LEU A 823 1.52 27.41 -21.53
C LEU A 823 2.00 28.77 -21.01
N PHE A 824 3.08 28.81 -20.23
CA PHE A 824 3.60 30.07 -19.70
C PHE A 824 4.52 30.80 -20.70
N GLY A 825 5.31 30.08 -21.49
CA GLY A 825 6.27 30.67 -22.45
C GLY A 825 5.59 31.38 -23.63
N TYR A 826 4.43 30.89 -24.08
CA TYR A 826 3.58 31.61 -25.05
C TYR A 826 2.46 32.43 -24.39
N GLY A 827 1.88 31.96 -23.29
CA GLY A 827 0.76 32.62 -22.63
C GLY A 827 1.12 33.86 -21.81
N VAL A 828 2.37 33.98 -21.35
CA VAL A 828 2.89 35.17 -20.65
C VAL A 828 3.89 35.89 -21.55
N SER A 829 3.37 36.60 -22.55
CA SER A 829 4.17 37.56 -23.33
C SER A 829 3.85 38.99 -22.90
N LEU A 830 4.90 39.76 -22.55
CA LEU A 830 4.83 41.20 -22.29
C LEU A 830 5.42 42.00 -23.48
N ASP A 831 5.66 41.35 -24.62
CA ASP A 831 6.31 41.96 -25.78
C ASP A 831 5.32 42.74 -26.66
N ALA A 832 5.62 44.01 -26.91
CA ALA A 832 4.85 44.88 -27.78
C ALA A 832 5.19 44.65 -29.26
N ARG A 833 4.61 43.62 -29.88
CA ARG A 833 4.73 43.35 -31.32
C ARG A 833 3.36 43.38 -32.01
N ASN A 834 3.28 44.07 -33.15
CA ASN A 834 2.04 44.23 -33.93
C ASN A 834 0.83 44.78 -33.14
N ILE A 835 1.04 45.68 -32.17
CA ILE A 835 -0.07 46.29 -31.42
C ILE A 835 -0.99 47.04 -32.39
N PRO A 836 -2.30 46.76 -32.41
CA PRO A 836 -3.23 47.41 -33.33
C PRO A 836 -3.48 48.86 -32.90
N VAL A 837 -3.00 49.83 -33.68
CA VAL A 837 -3.10 51.28 -33.35
C VAL A 837 -3.78 52.04 -34.48
N ALA A 838 -4.77 52.87 -34.13
CA ALA A 838 -5.33 53.86 -35.04
C ALA A 838 -4.50 55.15 -34.98
N VAL A 839 -3.94 55.60 -36.11
CA VAL A 839 -3.32 56.92 -36.20
C VAL A 839 -4.30 57.86 -36.88
N VAL A 840 -4.90 58.78 -36.12
CA VAL A 840 -5.88 59.76 -36.60
C VAL A 840 -5.15 61.04 -37.01
N LEU A 841 -5.31 61.44 -38.27
CA LEU A 841 -4.79 62.71 -38.78
C LEU A 841 -5.95 63.65 -39.08
N ASP A 842 -6.10 64.69 -38.26
CA ASP A 842 -7.13 65.72 -38.48
C ASP A 842 -6.71 66.71 -39.59
N GLU A 843 -5.40 66.98 -39.74
CA GLU A 843 -4.84 67.79 -40.83
C GLU A 843 -4.09 66.98 -41.90
N ARG A 844 -4.00 67.54 -43.11
CA ARG A 844 -3.13 67.02 -44.19
C ARG A 844 -1.88 67.87 -44.30
N SER A 845 -0.80 67.43 -43.67
CA SER A 845 0.54 68.03 -43.76
C SER A 845 1.61 66.96 -43.93
N ASP A 846 2.69 67.28 -44.66
CA ASP A 846 3.86 66.40 -44.84
C ASP A 846 4.47 66.01 -43.48
N GLU A 847 4.41 66.93 -42.51
CA GLU A 847 4.78 66.67 -41.12
C GLU A 847 3.91 65.56 -40.51
N ALA A 848 2.59 65.70 -40.52
CA ALA A 848 1.65 64.74 -39.94
C ALA A 848 1.70 63.36 -40.62
N GLU A 849 1.75 63.31 -41.96
CA GLU A 849 1.87 62.04 -42.69
C GLU A 849 3.21 61.34 -42.41
N SER A 850 4.32 62.10 -42.29
CA SER A 850 5.62 61.50 -41.95
C SER A 850 5.69 60.95 -40.51
N LEU A 851 4.94 61.55 -39.58
CA LEU A 851 4.84 61.06 -38.20
C LEU A 851 4.02 59.76 -38.16
N ALA A 852 2.88 59.72 -38.88
CA ALA A 852 2.09 58.50 -39.05
C ALA A 852 2.90 57.37 -39.70
N ALA A 853 3.66 57.68 -40.76
CA ALA A 853 4.58 56.75 -41.38
C ALA A 853 5.64 56.24 -40.40
N ARG A 854 6.17 57.10 -39.51
CA ARG A 854 7.13 56.67 -38.49
C ARG A 854 6.51 55.67 -37.51
N PHE A 855 5.29 55.90 -37.03
CA PHE A 855 4.59 54.94 -36.16
C PHE A 855 4.34 53.59 -36.86
N LEU A 856 3.93 53.60 -38.13
CA LEU A 856 3.56 52.39 -38.88
C LEU A 856 4.75 51.69 -39.58
N SER A 857 5.94 52.30 -39.60
CA SER A 857 7.17 51.72 -40.19
C SER A 857 7.91 50.72 -39.29
N GLY A 858 7.55 50.64 -38.01
CA GLY A 858 8.20 49.75 -37.03
C GLY A 858 7.46 48.42 -36.82
N THR A 859 8.11 47.46 -36.16
CA THR A 859 7.53 46.16 -35.80
C THR A 859 6.61 46.21 -34.57
N THR A 860 6.62 47.33 -33.84
CA THR A 860 5.85 47.54 -32.60
C THR A 860 4.35 47.74 -32.87
N PHE A 861 4.02 48.56 -33.88
CA PHE A 861 2.64 48.95 -34.17
C PHE A 861 2.23 48.43 -35.54
N LYS A 862 0.99 47.92 -35.61
CA LYS A 862 0.33 47.54 -36.87
C LYS A 862 -0.98 48.32 -36.91
N GLY A 863 -1.33 48.93 -38.03
CA GLY A 863 -2.47 49.84 -38.00
C GLY A 863 -2.75 50.54 -39.32
N ALA A 864 -3.86 51.27 -39.33
CA ALA A 864 -4.25 52.13 -40.43
C ALA A 864 -4.21 53.60 -40.01
N VAL A 865 -4.02 54.47 -40.99
CA VAL A 865 -4.22 55.92 -40.82
C VAL A 865 -5.70 56.22 -41.02
N TYR A 866 -6.34 56.77 -40.00
CA TYR A 866 -7.73 57.20 -40.02
C TYR A 866 -7.78 58.70 -40.29
N ARG A 867 -8.76 59.12 -41.11
CA ARG A 867 -9.03 60.53 -41.44
C ARG A 867 -10.26 61.08 -40.72
N ASP A 868 -10.89 60.25 -39.91
CA ASP A 868 -12.05 60.58 -39.09
C ASP A 868 -11.83 59.98 -37.69
N ALA A 869 -11.90 60.85 -36.68
CA ALA A 869 -11.80 60.46 -35.28
C ALA A 869 -12.98 59.60 -34.83
N ALA A 870 -14.17 59.73 -35.42
CA ALA A 870 -15.32 58.91 -35.06
C ALA A 870 -15.14 57.44 -35.52
N ALA A 871 -14.71 57.20 -36.76
CA ALA A 871 -14.36 55.87 -37.25
C ALA A 871 -13.24 55.21 -36.41
N ALA A 872 -12.19 55.95 -36.05
CA ALA A 872 -11.11 55.44 -35.20
C ALA A 872 -11.58 55.12 -33.77
N LEU A 873 -12.44 55.96 -33.21
CA LEU A 873 -13.04 55.77 -31.88
C LEU A 873 -13.98 54.56 -31.85
N GLU A 874 -14.70 54.30 -32.94
CA GLU A 874 -15.57 53.13 -33.06
C GLU A 874 -14.74 51.83 -33.17
N ASP A 875 -13.67 51.82 -33.96
CA ASP A 875 -12.73 50.70 -34.02
C ASP A 875 -12.04 50.47 -32.66
N PHE A 876 -11.74 51.52 -31.89
CA PHE A 876 -11.22 51.44 -30.53
C PHE A 876 -12.24 50.87 -29.54
N ARG A 877 -13.50 51.32 -29.58
CA ARG A 877 -14.61 50.80 -28.77
C ARG A 877 -14.89 49.32 -29.05
N GLN A 878 -14.85 48.93 -30.32
CA GLN A 878 -15.00 47.54 -30.76
C GLN A 878 -13.74 46.67 -30.52
N ARG A 879 -12.69 47.23 -29.88
CA ARG A 879 -11.40 46.58 -29.62
C ARG A 879 -10.69 46.06 -30.89
N ARG A 880 -10.99 46.65 -32.05
CA ARG A 880 -10.23 46.42 -33.30
C ARG A 880 -8.89 47.17 -33.29
N VAL A 881 -8.77 48.22 -32.48
CA VAL A 881 -7.49 48.84 -32.08
C VAL A 881 -7.39 48.99 -30.56
N GLU A 882 -6.17 48.89 -30.03
CA GLU A 882 -5.86 48.96 -28.58
C GLU A 882 -5.41 50.36 -28.13
N ALA A 883 -5.00 51.20 -29.07
CA ALA A 883 -4.68 52.60 -28.84
C ALA A 883 -5.02 53.48 -30.05
N MET A 884 -5.20 54.77 -29.79
CA MET A 884 -5.48 55.80 -30.78
C MET A 884 -4.50 56.97 -30.57
N VAL A 885 -3.69 57.25 -31.58
CA VAL A 885 -2.78 58.41 -31.65
C VAL A 885 -3.44 59.46 -32.53
N ARG A 886 -3.84 60.61 -31.98
CA ARG A 886 -4.49 61.69 -32.72
C ARG A 886 -3.57 62.89 -32.87
N VAL A 887 -3.34 63.28 -34.12
CA VAL A 887 -2.61 64.49 -34.53
C VAL A 887 -3.63 65.57 -34.84
N PRO A 888 -3.74 66.63 -34.02
CA PRO A 888 -4.78 67.66 -34.16
C PRO A 888 -4.49 68.64 -35.30
N GLU A 889 -5.52 69.40 -35.71
CA GLU A 889 -5.36 70.50 -36.66
C GLU A 889 -4.42 71.60 -36.13
N GLY A 890 -3.56 72.13 -37.01
CA GLY A 890 -2.56 73.14 -36.67
C GLY A 890 -1.22 72.55 -36.19
N PHE A 891 -1.07 71.23 -36.16
CA PHE A 891 0.16 70.53 -35.74
C PHE A 891 1.40 71.01 -36.50
N ALA A 892 1.38 71.05 -37.84
CA ALA A 892 2.49 71.55 -38.64
C ALA A 892 2.78 73.04 -38.40
N ARG A 893 1.74 73.87 -38.24
CA ARG A 893 1.89 75.31 -37.92
C ARG A 893 2.55 75.53 -36.55
N GLY A 894 2.14 74.77 -35.53
CA GLY A 894 2.73 74.85 -34.19
C GLY A 894 4.20 74.44 -34.17
N LEU A 895 4.57 73.41 -34.95
CA LEU A 895 5.96 72.96 -35.09
C LEU A 895 6.84 73.97 -35.83
N GLN A 896 6.33 74.61 -36.89
CA GLN A 896 7.05 75.66 -37.64
C GLN A 896 7.16 76.99 -36.88
N ALA A 897 6.23 77.27 -35.97
CA ALA A 897 6.29 78.44 -35.08
C ALA A 897 7.27 78.29 -33.90
N GLY A 898 8.07 77.22 -33.87
CA GLY A 898 9.00 76.92 -32.77
C GLY A 898 8.33 76.44 -31.48
N GLY A 899 7.01 76.17 -31.51
CA GLY A 899 6.26 75.67 -30.36
C GLY A 899 6.44 74.16 -30.14
N THR A 900 5.95 73.67 -29.01
CA THR A 900 5.83 72.23 -28.71
C THR A 900 4.44 71.73 -29.15
N PRO A 901 4.28 71.12 -30.34
CA PRO A 901 2.99 70.60 -30.76
C PRO A 901 2.53 69.44 -29.87
N VAL A 902 1.23 69.38 -29.61
CA VAL A 902 0.60 68.36 -28.77
C VAL A 902 0.03 67.25 -29.65
N VAL A 903 0.37 65.99 -29.34
CA VAL A 903 -0.24 64.79 -29.92
C VAL A 903 -1.03 64.10 -28.81
N GLN A 904 -2.30 63.76 -29.07
CA GLN A 904 -3.14 63.07 -28.09
C GLN A 904 -2.98 61.56 -28.23
N LEU A 905 -2.69 60.87 -27.13
CA LEU A 905 -2.69 59.40 -27.06
C LEU A 905 -3.82 58.93 -26.15
N VAL A 906 -4.67 58.05 -26.68
CA VAL A 906 -5.70 57.32 -25.92
C VAL A 906 -5.35 55.85 -25.95
N VAL A 907 -5.27 55.20 -24.79
CA VAL A 907 -4.92 53.77 -24.67
C VAL A 907 -5.97 53.05 -23.83
N ASN A 908 -6.25 51.80 -24.16
CA ASN A 908 -7.14 50.97 -23.34
C ASN A 908 -6.47 50.64 -21.98
N GLY A 909 -7.02 51.19 -20.89
CA GLY A 909 -6.50 51.02 -19.53
C GLY A 909 -6.86 49.73 -18.82
N VAL A 910 -7.59 48.79 -19.45
CA VAL A 910 -7.96 47.49 -18.84
C VAL A 910 -6.73 46.65 -18.46
N ASP A 911 -5.64 46.78 -19.22
CA ASP A 911 -4.32 46.24 -18.86
C ASP A 911 -3.34 47.41 -18.64
N ALA A 912 -3.06 47.71 -17.37
CA ALA A 912 -2.16 48.80 -16.98
C ALA A 912 -0.68 48.56 -17.37
N ASN A 913 -0.25 47.33 -17.65
CA ASN A 913 1.10 47.05 -18.11
C ASN A 913 1.21 47.27 -19.61
N ARG A 914 0.27 46.70 -20.39
CA ARG A 914 0.18 46.91 -21.84
C ARG A 914 -0.04 48.39 -22.18
N ALA A 915 -0.88 49.10 -21.41
CA ALA A 915 -1.06 50.54 -21.55
C ALA A 915 0.24 51.33 -21.31
N ARG A 916 1.00 51.01 -20.25
CA ARG A 916 2.29 51.65 -19.97
C ARG A 916 3.35 51.37 -21.04
N LEU A 917 3.38 50.14 -21.58
CA LEU A 917 4.25 49.79 -22.71
C LEU A 917 3.90 50.63 -23.94
N VAL A 918 2.62 50.67 -24.35
CA VAL A 918 2.17 51.48 -25.49
C VAL A 918 2.53 52.96 -25.32
N MET A 919 2.28 53.55 -24.14
CA MET A 919 2.68 54.94 -23.86
C MET A 919 4.19 55.14 -24.00
N GLY A 920 5.01 54.21 -23.49
CA GLY A 920 6.46 54.26 -23.62
C GLY A 920 6.94 54.17 -25.07
N TYR A 921 6.42 53.22 -25.85
CA TYR A 921 6.78 53.06 -27.27
C TYR A 921 6.29 54.22 -28.14
N VAL A 922 5.08 54.76 -27.90
CA VAL A 922 4.58 55.95 -28.63
C VAL A 922 5.46 57.16 -28.32
N ASN A 923 5.80 57.40 -27.05
CA ASN A 923 6.71 58.49 -26.68
C ASN A 923 8.12 58.32 -27.26
N GLY A 924 8.67 57.10 -27.30
CA GLY A 924 9.96 56.82 -27.92
C GLY A 924 9.96 57.05 -29.44
N ALA A 925 8.91 56.62 -30.14
CA ALA A 925 8.74 56.85 -31.58
C ALA A 925 8.55 58.35 -31.90
N TRP A 926 7.80 59.07 -31.07
CA TRP A 926 7.63 60.54 -31.13
C TRP A 926 8.96 61.29 -30.96
N GLN A 927 9.71 61.00 -29.89
CA GLN A 927 11.01 61.61 -29.62
C GLN A 927 12.03 61.31 -30.73
N GLY A 928 12.04 60.07 -31.24
CA GLY A 928 12.89 59.68 -32.37
C GLY A 928 12.53 60.40 -33.68
N TRP A 929 11.24 60.65 -33.94
CA TRP A 929 10.79 61.43 -35.09
C TRP A 929 11.26 62.90 -34.97
N LEU A 930 11.02 63.55 -33.82
CA LEU A 930 11.49 64.91 -33.55
C LEU A 930 13.01 65.05 -33.74
N ALA A 931 13.80 64.13 -33.17
CA ALA A 931 15.25 64.12 -33.30
C ALA A 931 15.71 64.01 -34.76
N SER A 932 15.03 63.20 -35.59
CA SER A 932 15.36 63.06 -37.01
C SER A 932 15.00 64.29 -37.86
N ARG A 933 14.02 65.10 -37.43
CA ARG A 933 13.64 66.36 -38.09
C ARG A 933 14.55 67.53 -37.72
N ALA A 934 15.04 67.57 -36.48
CA ALA A 934 15.94 68.62 -35.98
C ALA A 934 17.27 68.74 -36.75
N THR A 935 17.73 67.66 -37.39
CA THR A 935 18.99 67.62 -38.15
C THR A 935 18.88 68.06 -39.62
N GLY A 936 17.69 68.42 -40.13
CA GLY A 936 17.44 68.52 -41.58
C GLY A 936 16.88 69.82 -42.18
N ARG A 937 16.29 70.74 -41.39
CA ARG A 937 15.66 71.97 -41.94
C ARG A 937 15.86 73.21 -41.03
N PRO A 938 16.23 74.39 -41.56
CA PRO A 938 16.16 75.64 -40.82
C PRO A 938 14.71 75.99 -40.49
N GLY A 939 14.43 76.49 -39.27
CA GLY A 939 13.09 76.91 -38.85
C GLY A 939 12.27 75.86 -38.06
N TYR A 940 12.83 74.68 -37.80
CA TYR A 940 12.29 73.76 -36.79
C TYR A 940 12.91 74.07 -35.41
N PRO A 941 12.24 73.74 -34.28
CA PRO A 941 12.73 74.01 -32.93
C PRO A 941 13.96 73.15 -32.57
N SER A 942 15.12 73.62 -33.03
CA SER A 942 16.37 73.48 -32.29
C SER A 942 16.39 74.54 -31.20
N MET A 943 16.87 74.20 -30.01
CA MET A 943 17.03 75.19 -28.93
C MET A 943 18.23 76.09 -29.26
N VAL A 944 17.98 77.11 -30.08
CA VAL A 944 18.92 78.21 -30.32
C VAL A 944 18.91 79.09 -29.08
N THR A 945 19.78 78.80 -28.12
CA THR A 945 20.18 79.80 -27.13
C THR A 945 20.97 80.89 -27.85
N MET A 946 20.39 82.08 -27.92
CA MET A 946 21.13 83.29 -28.33
C MET A 946 22.18 83.60 -27.26
N GLN A 947 23.38 83.95 -27.70
CA GLN A 947 24.40 84.56 -26.86
C GLN A 947 24.25 86.10 -26.94
N ASP A 948 24.65 86.84 -25.90
CA ASP A 948 24.42 88.30 -25.80
C ASP A 948 25.09 89.14 -26.90
N ASP A 949 25.95 88.53 -27.73
CA ASP A 949 26.59 89.12 -28.90
C ASP A 949 25.82 88.92 -30.22
N GLY A 950 24.65 88.26 -30.19
CA GLY A 950 23.80 88.03 -31.36
C GLY A 950 24.25 86.89 -32.28
N THR A 951 25.24 86.09 -31.89
CA THR A 951 25.65 84.91 -32.65
C THR A 951 24.78 83.69 -32.34
N PRO A 952 24.29 82.94 -33.35
CA PRO A 952 23.44 81.77 -33.12
C PRO A 952 24.30 80.54 -32.80
N LEU A 953 24.30 80.12 -31.53
CA LEU A 953 24.81 78.80 -31.15
C LEU A 953 23.96 77.71 -31.84
N ARG A 954 24.62 76.83 -32.61
CA ARG A 954 24.00 75.63 -33.19
C ARG A 954 23.73 74.59 -32.09
N GLY A 955 22.72 74.86 -31.27
CA GLY A 955 22.26 73.98 -30.19
C GLY A 955 21.56 72.73 -30.71
N GLY A 956 22.34 71.68 -30.98
CA GLY A 956 21.82 70.32 -30.81
C GLY A 956 21.48 70.05 -29.33
N PRO A 957 20.65 69.04 -29.01
CA PRO A 957 20.39 68.69 -27.61
C PRO A 957 21.72 68.37 -26.90
N PRO A 958 22.09 69.07 -25.82
CA PRO A 958 23.46 69.07 -25.31
C PRO A 958 23.91 67.75 -24.66
N VAL A 959 22.98 66.80 -24.45
CA VAL A 959 23.27 65.46 -23.94
C VAL A 959 22.47 64.42 -24.74
N ASN A 960 23.15 63.58 -25.50
CA ASN A 960 22.54 62.40 -26.11
C ASN A 960 22.59 61.24 -25.11
N VAL A 961 21.50 61.06 -24.35
CA VAL A 961 21.37 59.98 -23.36
C VAL A 961 21.14 58.64 -24.09
N SER A 962 22.23 57.95 -24.45
CA SER A 962 22.14 56.61 -25.04
C SER A 962 21.81 55.56 -23.97
N ALA A 963 20.51 55.35 -23.70
CA ALA A 963 20.06 54.24 -22.88
C ALA A 963 20.43 52.90 -23.55
N ARG A 964 21.20 52.04 -22.85
CA ARG A 964 21.57 50.71 -23.32
C ARG A 964 21.11 49.68 -22.30
N VAL A 965 20.24 48.75 -22.72
CA VAL A 965 19.86 47.60 -21.89
C VAL A 965 20.97 46.57 -21.96
N TRP A 966 21.58 46.26 -20.81
CA TRP A 966 22.65 45.26 -20.75
C TRP A 966 22.03 43.85 -20.75
N PHE A 967 22.74 42.90 -21.36
CA PHE A 967 22.41 41.49 -21.48
C PHE A 967 21.19 41.11 -22.33
N ASN A 968 20.07 41.84 -22.28
CA ASN A 968 18.89 41.67 -23.16
C ASN A 968 18.60 42.95 -23.97
N PRO A 969 19.42 43.28 -25.01
CA PRO A 969 19.35 44.57 -25.71
C PRO A 969 18.06 44.78 -26.50
N GLU A 970 17.40 43.70 -26.94
CA GLU A 970 16.12 43.72 -27.65
C GLU A 970 14.91 43.71 -26.70
N ALA A 971 15.16 43.63 -25.39
CA ALA A 971 14.16 43.57 -24.31
C ALA A 971 13.10 42.46 -24.47
N GLU A 972 13.38 41.37 -25.20
CA GLU A 972 12.42 40.29 -25.41
C GLU A 972 12.08 39.59 -24.09
N SER A 973 10.77 39.46 -23.81
CA SER A 973 10.25 38.88 -22.58
C SER A 973 10.64 37.42 -22.42
N ARG A 974 10.63 36.64 -23.51
CA ARG A 974 10.99 35.21 -23.51
C ARG A 974 12.39 34.94 -22.92
N ASN A 975 13.35 35.83 -23.19
CA ASN A 975 14.74 35.69 -22.75
C ASN A 975 14.89 35.83 -21.22
N TYR A 976 14.00 36.58 -20.57
CA TYR A 976 13.93 36.67 -19.11
C TYR A 976 12.98 35.64 -18.50
N LEU A 977 11.83 35.40 -19.14
CA LEU A 977 10.75 34.59 -18.58
C LEU A 977 11.05 33.10 -18.59
N VAL A 978 11.53 32.54 -19.70
CA VAL A 978 11.72 31.09 -19.85
C VAL A 978 12.74 30.52 -18.85
N PRO A 979 13.93 31.11 -18.62
CA PRO A 979 14.84 30.62 -17.57
C PRO A 979 14.22 30.66 -16.16
N GLY A 980 13.37 31.65 -15.86
CA GLY A 980 12.64 31.70 -14.59
C GLY A 980 11.55 30.64 -14.46
N LEU A 981 10.82 30.35 -15.54
CA LEU A 981 9.84 29.27 -15.59
C LEU A 981 10.49 27.90 -15.40
N VAL A 982 11.69 27.67 -15.95
CA VAL A 982 12.46 26.43 -15.73
C VAL A 982 12.73 26.20 -14.24
N VAL A 983 13.04 27.24 -13.46
CA VAL A 983 13.22 27.12 -12.00
C VAL A 983 11.94 26.63 -11.31
N LEU A 984 10.79 27.20 -11.66
CA LEU A 984 9.50 26.82 -11.07
C LEU A 984 9.12 25.38 -11.40
N VAL A 985 9.29 25.00 -12.67
CA VAL A 985 9.00 23.65 -13.17
C VAL A 985 9.96 22.63 -12.55
N MET A 986 11.26 22.92 -12.47
CA MET A 986 12.22 22.04 -11.79
C MET A 986 11.99 21.95 -10.28
N THR A 987 11.52 23.03 -9.63
CA THR A 987 11.10 22.98 -8.22
C THR A 987 9.95 21.99 -8.05
N LEU A 988 8.90 22.15 -8.86
CA LEU A 988 7.70 21.31 -8.80
C LEU A 988 8.04 19.84 -9.04
N ILE A 989 8.82 19.51 -10.08
CA ILE A 989 9.24 18.13 -10.36
C ILE A 989 10.06 17.57 -9.20
N GLY A 990 11.12 18.27 -8.78
CA GLY A 990 12.04 17.77 -7.77
C GLY A 990 11.34 17.47 -6.45
N THR A 991 10.43 18.35 -6.01
CA THR A 991 9.69 18.14 -4.78
C THR A 991 8.58 17.10 -4.94
N LEU A 992 7.79 17.15 -6.02
CA LEU A 992 6.62 16.27 -6.19
C LEU A 992 7.03 14.82 -6.46
N LEU A 993 8.06 14.57 -7.28
CA LEU A 993 8.55 13.21 -7.55
C LEU A 993 8.96 12.49 -6.26
N THR A 994 9.63 13.19 -5.33
CA THR A 994 10.13 12.59 -4.08
C THR A 994 9.14 12.64 -2.92
N ALA A 995 8.24 13.63 -2.88
CA ALA A 995 7.17 13.71 -1.88
C ALA A 995 6.26 12.48 -1.87
N LEU A 996 6.07 11.81 -3.01
CA LEU A 996 5.22 10.62 -3.08
C LEU A 996 5.93 9.32 -2.65
N VAL A 997 7.27 9.25 -2.62
CA VAL A 997 8.01 7.97 -2.62
C VAL A 997 7.93 7.18 -1.31
N MET A 998 8.01 7.84 -0.15
CA MET A 998 7.81 7.17 1.15
C MET A 998 6.32 6.94 1.42
N ALA A 999 5.50 7.97 1.21
CA ALA A 999 4.04 7.92 1.44
C ALA A 999 3.39 6.74 0.67
N ARG A 1000 3.79 6.52 -0.58
CA ARG A 1000 3.38 5.39 -1.43
C ARG A 1000 3.71 4.01 -0.85
N GLU A 1001 4.81 3.89 -0.11
CA GLU A 1001 5.27 2.60 0.44
C GLU A 1001 4.66 2.32 1.81
N TRP A 1002 4.19 3.37 2.51
CA TRP A 1002 3.29 3.25 3.64
C TRP A 1002 1.90 2.78 3.20
N GLU A 1003 1.29 3.45 2.21
CA GLU A 1003 -0.03 3.09 1.69
C GLU A 1003 -0.07 1.67 1.10
N ARG A 1004 1.00 1.24 0.42
CA ARG A 1004 1.12 -0.11 -0.14
C ARG A 1004 1.45 -1.19 0.90
N GLY A 1005 1.78 -0.85 2.14
CA GLY A 1005 2.20 -1.81 3.19
C GLY A 1005 3.56 -2.48 2.95
N THR A 1006 4.25 -2.16 1.85
CA THR A 1006 5.59 -2.67 1.48
C THR A 1006 6.68 -2.23 2.45
N MET A 1007 6.46 -1.15 3.21
CA MET A 1007 7.37 -0.70 4.27
C MET A 1007 7.60 -1.78 5.34
N GLU A 1008 6.59 -2.56 5.74
CA GLU A 1008 6.72 -3.54 6.83
C GLU A 1008 7.72 -4.66 6.48
N ALA A 1009 7.64 -5.19 5.25
CA ALA A 1009 8.61 -6.16 4.74
C ALA A 1009 10.02 -5.58 4.58
N LEU A 1010 10.14 -4.36 4.02
CA LEU A 1010 11.43 -3.66 3.92
C LEU A 1010 12.10 -3.47 5.29
N LEU A 1011 11.32 -3.14 6.33
CA LEU A 1011 11.84 -2.92 7.67
C LEU A 1011 12.50 -4.20 8.23
N VAL A 1012 11.91 -5.39 8.03
CA VAL A 1012 12.51 -6.66 8.49
C VAL A 1012 13.80 -7.01 7.75
N THR A 1013 14.00 -6.58 6.49
CA THR A 1013 15.28 -6.83 5.79
C THR A 1013 16.49 -6.14 6.46
N PRO A 1014 17.73 -6.65 6.26
CA PRO A 1014 18.95 -6.01 6.75
C PRO A 1014 19.33 -4.70 6.02
N VAL A 1015 18.57 -4.28 4.99
CA VAL A 1015 18.76 -3.01 4.25
C VAL A 1015 18.77 -1.82 5.21
N ARG A 1016 19.79 -0.96 5.16
CA ARG A 1016 19.92 0.21 6.06
C ARG A 1016 19.07 1.39 5.59
N ILE A 1017 18.70 2.30 6.50
CA ILE A 1017 17.92 3.52 6.16
C ILE A 1017 18.65 4.35 5.09
N GLY A 1018 19.96 4.55 5.22
CA GLY A 1018 20.75 5.26 4.21
C GLY A 1018 20.79 4.56 2.85
N GLU A 1019 20.76 3.22 2.82
CA GLU A 1019 20.69 2.44 1.58
C GLU A 1019 19.34 2.66 0.90
N LEU A 1020 18.25 2.53 1.66
CA LEU A 1020 16.88 2.76 1.19
C LEU A 1020 16.67 4.19 0.65
N LEU A 1021 17.18 5.20 1.35
CA LEU A 1021 17.06 6.60 0.93
C LEU A 1021 17.85 6.89 -0.35
N VAL A 1022 19.12 6.45 -0.44
CA VAL A 1022 19.94 6.70 -1.65
C VAL A 1022 19.45 5.88 -2.83
N GLY A 1023 19.05 4.62 -2.60
CA GLY A 1023 18.50 3.74 -3.63
C GLY A 1023 17.20 4.28 -4.25
N LYS A 1024 16.48 5.13 -3.52
CA LYS A 1024 15.31 5.87 -4.00
C LYS A 1024 15.66 7.22 -4.61
N LEU A 1025 16.50 8.01 -3.96
CA LEU A 1025 16.84 9.36 -4.41
C LEU A 1025 17.52 9.35 -5.79
N LEU A 1026 18.41 8.39 -6.05
CA LEU A 1026 19.25 8.38 -7.25
C LEU A 1026 18.46 8.18 -8.57
N PRO A 1027 17.50 7.23 -8.68
CA PRO A 1027 16.66 7.11 -9.86
C PRO A 1027 15.80 8.36 -10.15
N TYR A 1028 15.21 8.97 -9.12
CA TYR A 1028 14.47 10.24 -9.30
C TYR A 1028 15.37 11.43 -9.61
N PHE A 1029 16.63 11.43 -9.13
CA PHE A 1029 17.64 12.41 -9.54
C PHE A 1029 17.97 12.30 -11.03
N VAL A 1030 18.21 11.09 -11.54
CA VAL A 1030 18.46 10.86 -12.98
C VAL A 1030 17.24 11.28 -13.82
N LEU A 1031 16.02 10.95 -13.36
CA LEU A 1031 14.78 11.37 -14.02
C LEU A 1031 14.60 12.90 -14.01
N GLY A 1032 14.92 13.57 -12.89
CA GLY A 1032 14.89 15.03 -12.78
C GLY A 1032 15.94 15.72 -13.65
N MET A 1033 17.14 15.15 -13.77
CA MET A 1033 18.19 15.64 -14.68
C MET A 1033 17.77 15.50 -16.15
N ALA A 1034 17.06 14.44 -16.52
CA ALA A 1034 16.46 14.30 -17.85
C ALA A 1034 15.38 15.37 -18.11
N GLY A 1035 14.54 15.68 -17.12
CA GLY A 1035 13.60 16.80 -17.16
C GLY A 1035 14.27 18.17 -17.33
N MET A 1036 15.39 18.41 -16.63
CA MET A 1036 16.20 19.63 -16.80
C MET A 1036 16.80 19.72 -18.21
N GLY A 1037 17.30 18.61 -18.74
CA GLY A 1037 17.78 18.53 -20.12
C GLY A 1037 16.68 18.89 -21.13
N LEU A 1038 15.48 18.32 -20.96
CA LEU A 1038 14.30 18.62 -21.78
C LEU A 1038 13.91 20.10 -21.71
N CYS A 1039 13.80 20.67 -20.51
CA CYS A 1039 13.53 22.10 -20.32
C CYS A 1039 14.58 23.00 -20.98
N THR A 1040 15.86 22.62 -20.90
CA THR A 1040 16.95 23.35 -21.54
C THR A 1040 16.83 23.29 -23.06
N SER A 1041 16.63 22.10 -23.63
CA SER A 1041 16.46 21.94 -25.08
C SER A 1041 15.25 22.72 -25.62
N LEU A 1042 14.14 22.77 -24.88
CA LEU A 1042 12.99 23.61 -25.24
C LEU A 1042 13.32 25.10 -25.19
N ALA A 1043 14.01 25.57 -24.15
CA ALA A 1043 14.44 26.97 -24.07
C ALA A 1043 15.31 27.39 -25.26
N LEU A 1044 16.23 26.51 -25.69
CA LEU A 1044 17.14 26.77 -26.82
C LEU A 1044 16.46 26.68 -28.19
N TRP A 1045 15.65 25.63 -28.43
CA TRP A 1045 15.17 25.28 -29.79
C TRP A 1045 13.73 25.69 -30.08
N LEU A 1046 12.91 25.92 -29.06
CA LEU A 1046 11.50 26.34 -29.24
C LEU A 1046 11.31 27.83 -28.95
N PHE A 1047 12.10 28.39 -28.02
CA PHE A 1047 11.98 29.79 -27.60
C PHE A 1047 13.16 30.68 -28.03
N ASP A 1048 14.17 30.14 -28.71
CA ASP A 1048 15.42 30.81 -29.14
C ASP A 1048 16.19 31.52 -28.01
N VAL A 1049 16.06 31.07 -26.75
CA VAL A 1049 16.70 31.74 -25.61
C VAL A 1049 18.22 31.55 -25.70
N PRO A 1050 19.02 32.63 -25.66
CA PRO A 1050 20.47 32.51 -25.77
C PRO A 1050 21.06 31.82 -24.53
N LEU A 1051 22.02 30.91 -24.76
CA LEU A 1051 22.84 30.30 -23.71
C LEU A 1051 24.29 30.79 -23.88
N ARG A 1052 24.66 31.80 -23.09
CA ARG A 1052 26.01 32.42 -23.15
C ARG A 1052 27.04 31.74 -22.25
N GLY A 1053 26.59 31.01 -21.23
CA GLY A 1053 27.43 30.24 -20.31
C GLY A 1053 27.66 28.79 -20.73
N SER A 1054 28.41 28.04 -19.92
CA SER A 1054 28.75 26.66 -20.18
C SER A 1054 27.66 25.68 -19.76
N ALA A 1055 27.36 24.71 -20.63
CA ALA A 1055 26.46 23.60 -20.32
C ALA A 1055 26.93 22.75 -19.12
N LEU A 1056 28.24 22.68 -18.85
CA LEU A 1056 28.78 21.98 -17.68
C LEU A 1056 28.48 22.73 -16.37
N VAL A 1057 28.54 24.06 -16.40
CA VAL A 1057 28.18 24.93 -15.27
C VAL A 1057 26.68 24.82 -15.00
N LEU A 1058 25.85 24.87 -16.05
CA LEU A 1058 24.41 24.63 -15.96
C LEU A 1058 24.09 23.26 -15.33
N LEU A 1059 24.76 22.20 -15.78
CA LEU A 1059 24.57 20.84 -15.27
C LEU A 1059 24.98 20.71 -13.79
N GLY A 1060 26.08 21.36 -13.39
CA GLY A 1060 26.52 21.40 -11.99
C GLY A 1060 25.54 22.13 -11.07
N MET A 1061 25.09 23.32 -11.48
CA MET A 1061 24.11 24.10 -10.72
C MET A 1061 22.75 23.40 -10.64
N ALA A 1062 22.29 22.80 -11.75
CA ALA A 1062 21.06 22.02 -11.77
C ALA A 1062 21.14 20.78 -10.88
N SER A 1063 22.30 20.11 -10.84
CA SER A 1063 22.52 18.95 -9.94
C SER A 1063 22.40 19.35 -8.47
N LEU A 1064 23.04 20.46 -8.06
CA LEU A 1064 22.96 20.96 -6.68
C LEU A 1064 21.53 21.40 -6.32
N PHE A 1065 20.85 22.10 -7.24
CA PHE A 1065 19.46 22.51 -7.05
C PHE A 1065 18.50 21.31 -6.94
N LEU A 1066 18.63 20.32 -7.83
CA LEU A 1066 17.80 19.12 -7.79
C LEU A 1066 18.03 18.32 -6.50
N LEU A 1067 19.27 18.21 -6.01
CA LEU A 1067 19.52 17.58 -4.70
C LEU A 1067 18.81 18.30 -3.55
N ALA A 1068 18.71 19.64 -3.59
CA ALA A 1068 17.94 20.40 -2.60
C ALA A 1068 16.42 20.18 -2.77
N ALA A 1069 15.88 20.26 -3.99
CA ALA A 1069 14.45 20.07 -4.27
C ALA A 1069 13.98 18.64 -3.94
N LEU A 1070 14.74 17.63 -4.36
CA LEU A 1070 14.50 16.21 -4.06
C LEU A 1070 14.68 15.93 -2.55
N GLY A 1071 15.61 16.62 -1.88
CA GLY A 1071 15.77 16.55 -0.42
C GLY A 1071 14.56 17.12 0.32
N MET A 1072 13.97 18.21 -0.17
CA MET A 1072 12.75 18.80 0.38
C MET A 1072 11.54 17.89 0.17
N GLY A 1073 11.34 17.37 -1.05
CA GLY A 1073 10.26 16.42 -1.32
C GLY A 1073 10.39 15.15 -0.48
N LEU A 1074 11.60 14.59 -0.36
CA LEU A 1074 11.85 13.44 0.53
C LEU A 1074 11.53 13.74 2.01
N LEU A 1075 11.86 14.94 2.51
CA LEU A 1075 11.52 15.36 3.87
C LEU A 1075 9.99 15.41 4.07
N ILE A 1076 9.25 15.98 3.11
CA ILE A 1076 7.78 15.96 3.10
C ILE A 1076 7.26 14.51 3.09
N SER A 1077 7.86 13.65 2.27
CA SER A 1077 7.46 12.23 2.14
C SER A 1077 7.64 11.44 3.44
N VAL A 1078 8.70 11.70 4.21
CA VAL A 1078 8.94 11.04 5.51
C VAL A 1078 7.93 11.49 6.57
N LEU A 1079 7.40 12.72 6.47
CA LEU A 1079 6.41 13.27 7.40
C LEU A 1079 4.97 12.90 7.02
N ALA A 1080 4.68 12.71 5.73
CA ALA A 1080 3.35 12.36 5.23
C ALA A 1080 3.12 10.84 5.19
N ARG A 1081 2.06 10.38 5.86
CA ARG A 1081 1.62 8.97 5.81
C ARG A 1081 0.70 8.64 4.60
N ASN A 1082 0.35 9.64 3.80
CA ASN A 1082 -0.58 9.54 2.67
C ASN A 1082 -0.06 10.35 1.45
N GLN A 1083 -0.15 9.78 0.24
CA GLN A 1083 0.35 10.36 -1.02
C GLN A 1083 -0.36 11.66 -1.40
N PHE A 1084 -1.67 11.76 -1.19
CA PHE A 1084 -2.46 12.95 -1.47
C PHE A 1084 -2.02 14.13 -0.60
N VAL A 1085 -1.88 13.90 0.71
CA VAL A 1085 -1.38 14.90 1.67
C VAL A 1085 0.06 15.32 1.32
N ALA A 1086 0.91 14.36 0.93
CA ALA A 1086 2.28 14.65 0.51
C ALA A 1086 2.35 15.54 -0.75
N GLY A 1087 1.48 15.28 -1.74
CA GLY A 1087 1.38 16.06 -2.97
C GLY A 1087 0.92 17.50 -2.70
N GLN A 1088 -0.12 17.68 -1.87
CA GLN A 1088 -0.58 19.01 -1.45
C GLN A 1088 0.51 19.79 -0.69
N ALA A 1089 1.21 19.11 0.24
CA ALA A 1089 2.32 19.71 0.98
C ALA A 1089 3.49 20.11 0.07
N ALA A 1090 3.81 19.33 -0.97
CA ALA A 1090 4.84 19.71 -1.96
C ALA A 1090 4.49 21.01 -2.70
N ILE A 1091 3.21 21.19 -3.06
CA ILE A 1091 2.74 22.41 -3.74
C ILE A 1091 2.79 23.61 -2.79
N LEU A 1092 2.24 23.48 -1.58
CA LEU A 1092 2.14 24.58 -0.62
C LEU A 1092 3.48 25.00 0.00
N VAL A 1093 4.35 24.04 0.32
CA VAL A 1093 5.60 24.30 1.06
C VAL A 1093 6.79 24.55 0.14
N ALA A 1094 6.79 24.02 -1.10
CA ALA A 1094 7.92 24.20 -2.03
C ALA A 1094 7.58 25.02 -3.28
N PHE A 1095 6.51 24.68 -4.01
CA PHE A 1095 6.19 25.38 -5.26
C PHE A 1095 5.73 26.83 -5.01
N LEU A 1096 4.79 27.06 -4.09
CA LEU A 1096 4.25 28.40 -3.85
C LEU A 1096 5.34 29.39 -3.36
N PRO A 1097 6.21 29.05 -2.40
CA PRO A 1097 7.32 29.93 -2.03
C PRO A 1097 8.35 30.13 -3.14
N ALA A 1098 8.60 29.13 -3.98
CA ALA A 1098 9.46 29.31 -5.16
C ALA A 1098 8.85 30.26 -6.20
N PHE A 1099 7.52 30.23 -6.40
CA PHE A 1099 6.81 31.15 -7.28
C PHE A 1099 6.98 32.62 -6.85
N PHE A 1100 6.74 32.91 -5.57
CA PHE A 1100 6.79 34.27 -5.04
C PHE A 1100 8.20 34.76 -4.66
N LEU A 1101 9.06 33.90 -4.10
CA LEU A 1101 10.32 34.28 -3.44
C LEU A 1101 11.60 33.85 -4.17
N SER A 1102 11.51 33.34 -5.40
CA SER A 1102 12.69 33.05 -6.24
C SER A 1102 13.37 34.30 -6.82
N GLY A 1103 12.73 35.47 -6.77
CA GLY A 1103 13.17 36.65 -7.53
C GLY A 1103 12.85 36.54 -9.02
N PHE A 1104 11.92 35.66 -9.41
CA PHE A 1104 11.41 35.56 -10.78
C PHE A 1104 10.39 36.66 -11.10
N ILE A 1105 9.28 36.68 -10.34
CA ILE A 1105 8.11 37.56 -10.56
C ILE A 1105 8.28 38.88 -9.81
N PHE A 1106 8.75 38.82 -8.56
CA PHE A 1106 8.91 39.98 -7.68
C PHE A 1106 10.38 40.32 -7.51
N ASP A 1107 10.71 41.62 -7.53
CA ASP A 1107 12.06 42.06 -7.18
C ASP A 1107 12.30 41.89 -5.67
N LEU A 1108 13.17 40.93 -5.37
CA LEU A 1108 13.51 40.50 -4.03
C LEU A 1108 14.53 41.42 -3.36
N ALA A 1109 15.16 42.33 -4.09
CA ALA A 1109 16.01 43.40 -3.56
C ALA A 1109 15.17 44.59 -3.04
N ALA A 1110 14.03 44.87 -3.68
CA ALA A 1110 13.04 45.83 -3.22
C ALA A 1110 12.17 45.31 -2.05
N ALA A 1111 12.11 43.99 -1.84
CA ALA A 1111 11.27 43.38 -0.81
C ALA A 1111 11.65 43.78 0.64
N PRO A 1112 10.67 43.97 1.55
CA PRO A 1112 10.90 44.20 2.98
C PRO A 1112 11.83 43.17 3.65
N ALA A 1113 12.57 43.60 4.67
CA ALA A 1113 13.57 42.77 5.34
C ALA A 1113 13.07 41.39 5.83
N PRO A 1114 11.85 41.23 6.40
CA PRO A 1114 11.35 39.91 6.81
C PRO A 1114 11.16 38.95 5.62
N ILE A 1115 10.59 39.43 4.52
CA ILE A 1115 10.36 38.63 3.29
C ILE A 1115 11.71 38.24 2.67
N ARG A 1116 12.66 39.17 2.66
CA ARG A 1116 14.04 38.93 2.20
C ARG A 1116 14.73 37.85 3.03
N ALA A 1117 14.63 37.91 4.36
CA ALA A 1117 15.18 36.92 5.27
C ALA A 1117 14.63 35.50 5.00
N VAL A 1118 13.30 35.36 4.90
CA VAL A 1118 12.65 34.08 4.57
C VAL A 1118 13.11 33.54 3.20
N SER A 1119 13.28 34.41 2.21
CA SER A 1119 13.70 33.99 0.86
C SER A 1119 15.08 33.31 0.80
N HIS A 1120 15.96 33.53 1.80
CA HIS A 1120 17.26 32.85 1.85
C HIS A 1120 17.16 31.35 2.15
N LEU A 1121 16.01 30.87 2.64
CA LEU A 1121 15.72 29.44 2.86
C LEU A 1121 15.25 28.74 1.56
N ILE A 1122 14.95 29.49 0.51
CA ILE A 1122 14.33 28.98 -0.72
C ILE A 1122 15.39 28.67 -1.77
N ALA A 1123 15.66 27.38 -2.03
CA ALA A 1123 16.66 26.94 -3.01
C ALA A 1123 16.44 27.54 -4.43
N ALA A 1124 15.19 27.74 -4.82
CA ALA A 1124 14.82 28.34 -6.11
C ALA A 1124 15.35 29.78 -6.29
N ARG A 1125 15.61 30.53 -5.22
CA ARG A 1125 16.23 31.87 -5.28
C ARG A 1125 17.61 31.82 -5.94
N TYR A 1126 18.48 30.95 -5.42
CA TYR A 1126 19.86 30.81 -5.88
C TYR A 1126 19.89 30.21 -7.30
N PHE A 1127 19.04 29.21 -7.58
CA PHE A 1127 18.96 28.63 -8.92
C PHE A 1127 18.42 29.61 -9.97
N ALA A 1128 17.47 30.49 -9.62
CA ALA A 1128 16.99 31.55 -10.53
C ALA A 1128 18.04 32.62 -10.85
N SER A 1129 18.81 33.03 -9.84
CA SER A 1129 19.98 33.90 -10.01
C SER A 1129 20.99 33.29 -10.98
N SER A 1130 21.36 32.03 -10.74
CA SER A 1130 22.30 31.26 -11.55
C SER A 1130 21.82 31.01 -12.98
N LEU A 1131 20.54 30.66 -13.20
CA LEU A 1131 20.02 30.46 -14.57
C LEU A 1131 20.01 31.77 -15.36
N LYS A 1132 19.56 32.88 -14.77
CA LYS A 1132 19.57 34.18 -15.45
C LYS A 1132 20.97 34.59 -15.87
N THR A 1133 21.99 34.37 -15.03
CA THR A 1133 23.39 34.62 -15.42
C THR A 1133 23.86 33.67 -16.52
N ILE A 1134 23.67 32.36 -16.40
CA ILE A 1134 24.14 31.39 -17.40
C ILE A 1134 23.52 31.61 -18.79
N PHE A 1135 22.22 31.92 -18.88
CA PHE A 1135 21.59 32.23 -20.16
C PHE A 1135 21.99 33.63 -20.67
N LEU A 1136 21.83 34.69 -19.87
CA LEU A 1136 21.92 36.08 -20.36
C LEU A 1136 23.29 36.75 -20.20
N ALA A 1137 24.12 36.35 -19.23
CA ALA A 1137 25.40 37.01 -18.92
C ALA A 1137 26.65 36.16 -19.18
N GLY A 1138 26.52 34.82 -19.15
CA GLY A 1138 27.64 33.89 -19.18
C GLY A 1138 28.03 33.37 -17.79
N ASP A 1139 29.20 32.73 -17.70
CA ASP A 1139 29.68 32.06 -16.47
C ASP A 1139 30.25 33.06 -15.44
N VAL A 1140 29.37 33.82 -14.80
CA VAL A 1140 29.74 34.83 -13.78
C VAL A 1140 30.05 34.15 -12.43
N THR A 1141 31.32 33.78 -12.23
CA THR A 1141 31.81 33.09 -11.02
C THR A 1141 31.46 33.78 -9.70
N ALA A 1142 31.44 35.12 -9.68
CA ALA A 1142 31.09 35.93 -8.50
C ALA A 1142 29.63 35.74 -8.02
N VAL A 1143 28.73 35.27 -8.89
CA VAL A 1143 27.34 34.95 -8.57
C VAL A 1143 27.18 33.44 -8.37
N LEU A 1144 27.74 32.66 -9.30
CA LEU A 1144 27.59 31.20 -9.33
C LEU A 1144 28.21 30.48 -8.13
N LEU A 1145 29.36 30.93 -7.62
CA LEU A 1145 30.04 30.25 -6.51
C LEU A 1145 29.29 30.44 -5.16
N PRO A 1146 28.82 31.65 -4.79
CA PRO A 1146 27.92 31.82 -3.63
C PRO A 1146 26.60 31.04 -3.77
N ASP A 1147 25.97 31.08 -4.95
CA ASP A 1147 24.73 30.35 -5.21
C ASP A 1147 24.94 28.82 -5.07
N ALA A 1148 26.06 28.29 -5.59
CA ALA A 1148 26.42 26.87 -5.48
C ALA A 1148 26.62 26.44 -4.03
N LEU A 1149 27.33 27.25 -3.24
CA LEU A 1149 27.55 26.99 -1.82
C LEU A 1149 26.24 26.98 -1.03
N ALA A 1150 25.35 27.95 -1.29
CA ALA A 1150 24.04 28.00 -0.65
C ALA A 1150 23.16 26.78 -1.00
N LEU A 1151 23.14 26.37 -2.28
CA LEU A 1151 22.43 25.16 -2.72
C LEU A 1151 23.01 23.88 -2.08
N ALA A 1152 24.34 23.76 -2.00
CA ALA A 1152 24.99 22.62 -1.36
C ALA A 1152 24.68 22.54 0.15
N ILE A 1153 24.66 23.67 0.86
CA ILE A 1153 24.26 23.75 2.27
C ILE A 1153 22.80 23.33 2.44
N LEU A 1154 21.89 23.89 1.65
CA LEU A 1154 20.46 23.56 1.72
C LEU A 1154 20.20 22.07 1.43
N ALA A 1155 20.80 21.51 0.37
CA ALA A 1155 20.72 20.09 0.06
C ALA A 1155 21.22 19.21 1.21
N THR A 1156 22.37 19.56 1.79
CA THR A 1156 22.96 18.82 2.92
C THR A 1156 22.06 18.87 4.17
N VAL A 1157 21.49 20.03 4.48
CA VAL A 1157 20.57 20.22 5.62
C VAL A 1157 19.27 19.44 5.41
N LEU A 1158 18.64 19.55 4.25
CA LEU A 1158 17.36 18.88 3.94
C LEU A 1158 17.49 17.36 3.93
N LEU A 1159 18.51 16.82 3.24
CA LEU A 1159 18.79 15.38 3.23
C LEU A 1159 19.20 14.87 4.62
N GLY A 1160 19.95 15.67 5.38
CA GLY A 1160 20.30 15.39 6.77
C GLY A 1160 19.08 15.32 7.70
N LEU A 1161 18.14 16.25 7.56
CA LEU A 1161 16.87 16.28 8.30
C LEU A 1161 15.97 15.09 7.93
N ALA A 1162 15.81 14.79 6.63
CA ALA A 1162 15.04 13.64 6.17
C ALA A 1162 15.61 12.33 6.74
N ARG A 1163 16.94 12.16 6.69
CA ARG A 1163 17.64 11.00 7.27
C ARG A 1163 17.51 10.92 8.80
N ARG A 1164 17.49 12.05 9.51
CA ARG A 1164 17.30 12.10 10.99
C ARG A 1164 15.85 11.83 11.40
N ARG A 1165 14.86 12.19 10.58
CA ARG A 1165 13.44 11.94 10.85
C ARG A 1165 13.03 10.51 10.51
N MET A 1166 13.65 9.88 9.51
CA MET A 1166 13.33 8.50 9.15
C MET A 1166 13.90 7.50 10.17
N HIS A 1167 13.01 6.74 10.81
CA HIS A 1167 13.35 5.69 11.77
C HIS A 1167 12.97 4.30 11.25
N LYS A 1168 13.68 3.25 11.69
CA LYS A 1168 13.46 1.86 11.25
C LYS A 1168 12.36 1.16 12.07
N ARG A 1169 11.24 1.86 12.28
CA ARG A 1169 10.13 1.51 13.18
C ARG A 1169 8.79 1.85 12.51
N LEU A 1170 7.70 1.26 13.00
CA LEU A 1170 6.33 1.50 12.50
C LEU A 1170 5.67 2.81 13.03
N GLU A 1171 6.39 3.59 13.85
CA GLU A 1171 5.90 4.79 14.54
C GLU A 1171 6.55 6.07 14.00
#